data_AF-A0A9D8SHL5-F1
#
_entry.id   AF-A0A9D8SHL5-F1
#
_cell.length_a   1.000
_cell.length_b   1.000
_cell.length_c   1.000
_cell.angle_alpha   90.00
_cell.angle_beta   90.00
_cell.angle_gamma   90.00
#
_symmetry.space_group_name_H-M   'P 1'
#
loop_
_entity.id
_entity.type
_entity.pdbx_description
1 polymer ?
#
loop_
_entity_poly.entity_id
_entity_poly.type
_entity_poly.pdbx_seq_one_letter_code
_entity_poly.pdbx_strand_id
1 'polypeptide(L)'
;REEEAARLLRFAREYYQLVRGMNGTIGTENGLGLGWTYWMPLFEHPKYEITCAIKRVFDPFLLFQPGKMGSEIDPNARPEAMELLWRRAIRPSAALPLEQELPTLDAGSDSMKDPLADRAVSDWTGPENTGLENTGLDSAAGVGKERSTLGERFRNAERSSNEEILESAALAKKRRETIGTVSGDPKKTGTETAGTGTGTGTGTDPDSLASSNVLDDPAILSADRSSFCGRESSILVMEKVREILGNAFDDLADETYAEDGILRPSEDEKNEEESGKMAPLTHLGLAWHPEKIRKITDRCNGCAKCRGTELSCRACPVFRYDCSEFSSPRAKANLMAGLVSETLDVTELGDDAFRSIMNQCIQCHSCRIECTSGVDVPYLVRSAKESWAKAHGLDFYETSLVRLDVWVKRFRRFPYLANLAFSTGWMRWLIEKSFGISKDRKIPNLETRSFLEKLQKNPALLASNPFERPLSEHPIFLDNSTGIQGKAVYFVDTYANYFDSSVARAVVQVFQHNHVPLVVPLHQVGCGITAVMLGRSDYVKTQVYRNAALLADYVRQGYDVVVSEPAAALAFRWEFPQTYPENEDIQLVARHCFEVSEYLYKLHVNQLLKMPKLRRELRVGYHTPCRLRALQVGVPSTYILRLIPGLELIQSPHGCCGMGGFFGMLAKNYSASLKIGRPLQAWMRDPTIQIGATECSACRIQMMHKNTKSVLHPIQILAQAYGL
;
A
#
# COMPACT_ATOMS: atom_id res chain seq x y z
N ARG A 1 -19.34 7.23 -35.41
CA ARG A 1 -20.21 7.41 -36.61
C ARG A 1 -21.67 7.23 -36.18
N GLU A 2 -22.65 7.87 -36.83
CA GLU A 2 -24.06 7.83 -36.36
C GLU A 2 -24.63 6.40 -36.29
N GLU A 3 -24.32 5.55 -37.27
CA GLU A 3 -24.74 4.14 -37.26
C GLU A 3 -24.16 3.33 -36.08
N GLU A 4 -22.92 3.60 -35.69
CA GLU A 4 -22.29 2.95 -34.53
C GLU A 4 -22.93 3.42 -33.22
N ALA A 5 -23.25 4.71 -33.11
CA ALA A 5 -23.95 5.27 -31.95
C ALA A 5 -25.33 4.64 -31.80
N ALA A 6 -26.08 4.48 -32.90
CA ALA A 6 -27.39 3.82 -32.89
C ALA A 6 -27.30 2.34 -32.48
N ARG A 7 -26.28 1.61 -32.93
CA ARG A 7 -26.04 0.21 -32.52
C ARG A 7 -25.68 0.10 -31.03
N LEU A 8 -24.81 0.97 -30.53
CA LEU A 8 -24.42 0.99 -29.11
C LEU A 8 -25.59 1.36 -28.19
N LEU A 9 -26.43 2.32 -28.60
CA LEU A 9 -27.64 2.69 -27.85
C LEU A 9 -28.66 1.55 -27.79
N ARG A 10 -28.85 0.82 -28.90
CA ARG A 10 -29.72 -0.36 -28.92
C ARG A 10 -29.21 -1.44 -27.97
N PHE A 11 -27.91 -1.76 -28.05
CA PHE A 11 -27.28 -2.74 -27.16
C PHE A 11 -27.40 -2.33 -25.68
N ALA A 12 -27.13 -1.07 -25.36
CA ALA A 12 -27.27 -0.56 -24.00
C ALA A 12 -28.72 -0.69 -23.50
N ARG A 13 -29.72 -0.35 -24.32
CA ARG A 13 -31.13 -0.50 -23.95
C ARG A 13 -31.50 -1.95 -23.65
N GLU A 14 -31.13 -2.88 -24.53
CA GLU A 14 -31.39 -4.32 -24.35
C GLU A 14 -30.70 -4.86 -23.09
N TYR A 15 -29.45 -4.47 -22.84
CA TYR A 15 -28.71 -4.85 -21.64
C TYR A 15 -29.39 -4.37 -20.35
N TYR A 16 -29.80 -3.10 -20.29
CA TYR A 16 -30.46 -2.53 -19.12
C TYR A 16 -31.85 -3.14 -18.86
N GLN A 17 -32.61 -3.43 -19.92
CA GLN A 17 -33.89 -4.14 -19.81
C GLN A 17 -33.72 -5.57 -19.29
N LEU A 18 -32.67 -6.28 -19.75
CA LEU A 18 -32.34 -7.61 -19.26
C LEU A 18 -31.99 -7.59 -17.77
N VAL A 19 -31.15 -6.64 -17.32
CA VAL A 19 -30.80 -6.51 -15.89
C VAL A 19 -32.03 -6.20 -15.05
N ARG A 20 -32.91 -5.30 -15.50
CA ARG A 20 -34.20 -5.03 -14.84
C ARG A 20 -35.08 -6.28 -14.76
N GLY A 21 -35.20 -7.03 -15.86
CA GLY A 21 -35.99 -8.27 -15.92
C GLY A 21 -35.50 -9.36 -14.97
N MET A 22 -34.22 -9.34 -14.60
CA MET A 22 -33.62 -10.22 -13.60
C MET A 22 -33.66 -9.65 -12.17
N ASN A 23 -34.36 -8.53 -11.96
CA ASN A 23 -34.39 -7.80 -10.70
C ASN A 23 -33.00 -7.41 -10.17
N GLY A 24 -32.04 -7.18 -11.09
CA GLY A 24 -30.67 -6.80 -10.79
C GLY A 24 -30.45 -5.28 -10.82
N THR A 25 -29.27 -4.86 -10.36
CA THR A 25 -28.84 -3.45 -10.39
C THR A 25 -27.53 -3.31 -11.17
N ILE A 26 -27.34 -2.19 -11.87
CA ILE A 26 -26.06 -1.89 -12.53
C ILE A 26 -25.20 -1.07 -11.58
N GLY A 27 -23.99 -1.55 -11.31
CA GLY A 27 -23.03 -0.90 -10.42
C GLY A 27 -22.06 0.02 -11.16
N THR A 28 -21.32 0.83 -10.41
CA THR A 28 -20.14 1.55 -10.94
C THR A 28 -19.00 0.57 -11.26
N GLU A 29 -17.95 1.04 -11.95
CA GLU A 29 -16.76 0.23 -12.29
C GLU A 29 -16.09 -0.45 -11.08
N ASN A 30 -16.37 0.02 -9.86
CA ASN A 30 -15.84 -0.54 -8.62
C ASN A 30 -16.86 -1.38 -7.84
N GLY A 31 -18.06 -1.63 -8.37
CA GLY A 31 -19.15 -2.35 -7.71
C GLY A 31 -19.69 -1.66 -6.45
N LEU A 32 -19.24 -0.44 -6.17
CA LEU A 32 -19.66 0.36 -5.03
C LEU A 32 -20.75 1.34 -5.51
N GLY A 33 -21.99 1.04 -5.15
CA GLY A 33 -23.14 1.87 -5.44
C GLY A 33 -23.72 1.69 -6.85
N LEU A 34 -24.91 2.27 -7.03
CA LEU A 34 -25.64 2.25 -8.30
C LEU A 34 -24.87 3.05 -9.36
N GLY A 35 -24.72 2.49 -10.55
CA GLY A 35 -24.10 3.14 -11.69
C GLY A 35 -24.99 4.29 -12.17
N TRP A 36 -24.55 5.54 -11.96
CA TRP A 36 -25.30 6.73 -12.34
C TRP A 36 -25.30 6.91 -13.85
N THR A 37 -26.30 6.33 -14.51
CA THR A 37 -26.42 6.32 -15.96
C THR A 37 -27.77 6.88 -16.39
N TYR A 38 -27.88 7.12 -17.70
CA TYR A 38 -29.08 7.58 -18.37
C TYR A 38 -30.33 6.73 -18.04
N TRP A 39 -30.14 5.42 -17.85
CA TRP A 39 -31.22 4.45 -17.68
C TRP A 39 -31.62 4.22 -16.22
N MET A 40 -31.05 4.96 -15.26
CA MET A 40 -31.40 4.84 -13.84
C MET A 40 -32.91 4.92 -13.53
N PRO A 41 -33.72 5.76 -14.22
CA PRO A 41 -35.17 5.78 -14.01
C PRO A 41 -35.86 4.42 -14.19
N LEU A 42 -35.30 3.53 -15.02
CA LEU A 42 -35.88 2.20 -15.29
C LEU A 42 -35.88 1.28 -14.06
N PHE A 43 -35.05 1.55 -13.05
CA PHE A 43 -34.91 0.71 -11.87
C PHE A 43 -35.73 1.21 -10.67
N GLU A 44 -36.55 2.27 -10.85
CA GLU A 44 -37.52 2.77 -9.85
C GLU A 44 -36.94 2.89 -8.43
N HIS A 45 -35.71 3.42 -8.33
CA HIS A 45 -34.97 3.43 -7.08
C HIS A 45 -35.54 4.48 -6.09
N PRO A 46 -35.77 4.15 -4.80
CA PRO A 46 -36.44 5.03 -3.83
C PRO A 46 -35.77 6.40 -3.62
N LYS A 47 -34.45 6.48 -3.86
CA LYS A 47 -33.66 7.72 -3.69
C LYS A 47 -33.46 8.51 -4.98
N TYR A 48 -34.06 8.09 -6.10
CA TYR A 48 -33.84 8.71 -7.41
C TYR A 48 -34.20 10.20 -7.41
N GLU A 49 -35.40 10.53 -6.92
CA GLU A 49 -35.91 11.91 -6.86
C GLU A 49 -35.01 12.81 -5.99
N ILE A 50 -34.63 12.35 -4.80
CA ILE A 50 -33.72 13.07 -3.90
C ILE A 50 -32.37 13.32 -4.59
N THR A 51 -31.85 12.33 -5.31
CA THR A 51 -30.56 12.47 -6.01
C THR A 51 -30.66 13.45 -7.18
N CYS A 52 -31.80 13.48 -7.88
CA CYS A 52 -32.07 14.47 -8.91
C CYS A 52 -32.17 15.88 -8.33
N ALA A 53 -32.81 16.04 -7.16
CA ALA A 53 -32.87 17.31 -6.45
C ALA A 53 -31.47 17.79 -6.05
N ILE A 54 -30.63 16.92 -5.47
CA ILE A 54 -29.23 17.23 -5.16
C ILE A 54 -28.48 17.67 -6.42
N LYS A 55 -28.60 16.94 -7.53
CA LYS A 55 -27.92 17.31 -8.78
C LYS A 55 -28.39 18.67 -9.31
N ARG A 56 -29.68 18.99 -9.22
CA ARG A 56 -30.20 20.31 -9.63
C ARG A 56 -29.63 21.46 -8.78
N VAL A 57 -29.31 21.21 -7.51
CA VAL A 57 -28.65 22.20 -6.64
C VAL A 57 -27.19 22.41 -7.03
N PHE A 58 -26.42 21.33 -7.23
CA PHE A 58 -24.98 21.41 -7.49
C PHE A 58 -24.62 21.63 -8.97
N ASP A 59 -25.52 21.30 -9.88
CA ASP A 59 -25.36 21.40 -11.33
C ASP A 59 -26.67 21.87 -11.98
N PRO A 60 -27.14 23.09 -11.66
CA PRO A 60 -28.44 23.61 -12.10
C PRO A 60 -28.56 23.75 -13.62
N PHE A 61 -27.42 23.84 -14.31
CA PHE A 61 -27.36 23.97 -15.77
C PHE A 61 -26.97 22.66 -16.48
N LEU A 62 -26.89 21.53 -15.75
CA LEU A 62 -26.55 20.20 -16.27
C LEU A 62 -25.22 20.14 -17.05
N LEU A 63 -24.25 20.95 -16.64
CA LEU A 63 -22.92 21.04 -17.25
C LEU A 63 -22.01 19.91 -16.77
N PHE A 64 -22.17 19.45 -15.53
CA PHE A 64 -21.37 18.39 -14.93
C PHE A 64 -22.01 17.02 -15.12
N GLN A 65 -21.48 16.25 -16.08
CA GLN A 65 -22.00 14.94 -16.51
C GLN A 65 -23.39 15.04 -17.20
N PRO A 66 -23.45 15.67 -18.39
CA PRO A 66 -24.70 15.78 -19.15
C PRO A 66 -25.26 14.40 -19.52
N GLY A 67 -26.59 14.25 -19.45
CA GLY A 67 -27.30 13.01 -19.80
C GLY A 67 -27.36 11.93 -18.71
N LYS A 68 -27.03 12.27 -17.45
CA LYS A 68 -27.19 11.41 -16.26
C LYS A 68 -28.10 12.08 -15.24
N MET A 69 -28.90 11.29 -14.50
CA MET A 69 -29.77 11.64 -13.35
C MET A 69 -30.45 13.03 -13.41
N GLY A 70 -31.78 13.09 -13.49
CA GLY A 70 -32.52 14.36 -13.39
C GLY A 70 -32.37 15.30 -14.59
N SER A 71 -31.61 14.91 -15.61
CA SER A 71 -31.73 15.48 -16.95
C SER A 71 -33.07 15.01 -17.52
N GLU A 72 -34.09 15.86 -17.56
CA GLU A 72 -35.41 15.57 -18.10
C GLU A 72 -35.31 15.12 -19.56
N ILE A 73 -35.17 13.81 -19.75
CA ILE A 73 -35.13 13.16 -21.05
C ILE A 73 -35.92 11.88 -20.88
N ASP A 74 -37.05 11.80 -21.58
CA ASP A 74 -37.88 10.61 -21.60
C ASP A 74 -37.04 9.41 -22.07
N PRO A 75 -36.87 8.35 -21.25
CA PRO A 75 -36.11 7.17 -21.62
C PRO A 75 -36.69 6.42 -22.84
N ASN A 76 -37.94 6.72 -23.22
CA ASN A 76 -38.63 6.21 -24.40
C ASN A 76 -38.57 7.16 -25.62
N ALA A 77 -37.91 8.32 -25.51
CA ALA A 77 -37.79 9.26 -26.61
C ALA A 77 -37.09 8.65 -27.84
N ARG A 78 -37.53 9.06 -29.04
CA ARG A 78 -36.94 8.62 -30.31
C ARG A 78 -35.48 9.11 -30.43
N PRO A 79 -34.58 8.38 -31.12
CA PRO A 79 -33.15 8.71 -31.24
C PRO A 79 -32.87 10.16 -31.70
N GLU A 80 -33.72 10.70 -32.57
CA GLU A 80 -33.60 12.06 -33.14
C GLU A 80 -33.78 13.18 -32.10
N ALA A 81 -34.63 12.98 -31.09
CA ALA A 81 -34.81 13.94 -30.00
C ALA A 81 -33.60 13.98 -29.05
N MET A 82 -32.88 12.86 -28.94
CA MET A 82 -31.64 12.76 -28.16
C MET A 82 -30.47 13.50 -28.83
N GLU A 83 -30.41 13.52 -30.16
CA GLU A 83 -29.33 14.18 -30.90
C GLU A 83 -29.31 15.71 -30.72
N LEU A 84 -30.50 16.33 -30.66
CA LEU A 84 -30.68 17.76 -30.39
C LEU A 84 -30.18 18.18 -29.00
N LEU A 85 -30.30 17.31 -28.00
CA LEU A 85 -29.86 17.55 -26.62
C LEU A 85 -28.33 17.44 -26.49
N TRP A 86 -27.72 16.44 -27.15
CA TRP A 86 -26.27 16.30 -27.20
C TRP A 86 -25.60 17.49 -27.89
N ARG A 87 -26.17 18.02 -28.97
CA ARG A 87 -25.67 19.23 -29.64
C ARG A 87 -25.78 20.50 -28.78
N ARG A 88 -26.71 20.54 -27.82
CA ARG A 88 -26.89 21.67 -26.88
C ARG A 88 -25.86 21.66 -25.75
N ALA A 89 -25.44 20.49 -25.29
CA ALA A 89 -24.42 20.32 -24.24
C ALA A 89 -22.98 20.61 -24.72
N ILE A 90 -22.74 20.61 -26.04
CA ILE A 90 -21.43 20.83 -26.67
C ILE A 90 -21.38 22.21 -27.34
N ARG A 91 -21.77 23.28 -26.64
CA ARG A 91 -21.32 24.63 -27.04
C ARG A 91 -20.03 24.96 -26.29
N PRO A 92 -18.91 25.26 -26.99
CA PRO A 92 -17.72 25.71 -26.31
C PRO A 92 -18.03 27.06 -25.65
N SER A 93 -17.64 27.19 -24.38
CA SER A 93 -17.62 28.49 -23.69
C SER A 93 -16.87 29.48 -24.57
N ALA A 94 -17.44 30.67 -24.73
CA ALA A 94 -16.84 31.77 -25.47
C ALA A 94 -15.38 31.97 -25.06
N ALA A 95 -14.53 32.16 -26.08
CA ALA A 95 -13.09 32.31 -25.95
C ALA A 95 -12.71 33.44 -24.98
N LEU A 96 -11.87 33.11 -24.00
CA LEU A 96 -11.01 34.11 -23.34
C LEU A 96 -9.81 34.34 -24.27
N PRO A 97 -9.45 35.60 -24.61
CA PRO A 97 -8.35 35.87 -25.51
C PRO A 97 -7.02 35.70 -24.76
N LEU A 98 -6.25 34.69 -25.15
CA LEU A 98 -4.84 34.56 -24.79
C LEU A 98 -4.02 34.87 -26.05
N GLU A 99 -3.76 36.15 -26.28
CA GLU A 99 -2.65 36.57 -27.15
C GLU A 99 -1.35 36.43 -26.36
N GLN A 100 -0.62 35.34 -26.60
CA GLN A 100 0.83 35.33 -26.52
C GLN A 100 1.36 34.23 -27.43
N GLU A 101 1.99 34.65 -28.53
CA GLU A 101 2.55 33.81 -29.57
C GLU A 101 3.63 32.87 -29.01
N LEU A 102 3.43 31.57 -29.16
CA LEU A 102 4.50 30.57 -29.09
C LEU A 102 4.96 30.26 -30.53
N PRO A 103 6.27 30.21 -30.80
CA PRO A 103 6.77 30.10 -32.16
C PRO A 103 6.41 28.76 -32.79
N THR A 104 5.85 28.86 -34.00
CA THR A 104 5.50 27.77 -34.91
C THR A 104 6.75 27.00 -35.34
N LEU A 105 6.76 25.69 -35.08
CA LEU A 105 7.58 24.74 -35.84
C LEU A 105 6.68 24.13 -36.92
N ASP A 106 7.07 24.39 -38.17
CA ASP A 106 6.41 23.94 -39.40
C ASP A 106 6.14 22.43 -39.41
N ALA A 107 4.87 22.08 -39.59
CA ALA A 107 4.42 20.74 -39.91
C ALA A 107 4.60 20.50 -41.41
N GLY A 108 5.78 20.03 -41.80
CA GLY A 108 6.00 19.36 -43.09
C GLY A 108 5.42 17.94 -43.04
N SER A 109 4.46 17.68 -43.93
CA SER A 109 3.80 16.40 -44.14
C SER A 109 4.78 15.28 -44.45
N ASP A 110 4.86 14.27 -43.57
CA ASP A 110 5.18 12.91 -43.99
C ASP A 110 4.48 11.89 -43.08
N SER A 111 3.69 11.04 -43.71
CA SER A 111 2.94 9.96 -43.08
C SER A 111 3.89 8.91 -42.50
N MET A 112 4.05 8.89 -41.18
CA MET A 112 4.72 7.78 -40.49
C MET A 112 3.67 6.94 -39.77
N LYS A 113 3.38 5.78 -40.37
CA LYS A 113 2.59 4.70 -39.79
C LYS A 113 3.24 4.25 -38.49
N ASP A 114 2.46 4.22 -37.42
CA ASP A 114 2.76 3.59 -36.13
C ASP A 114 2.93 2.06 -36.31
N PRO A 115 4.10 1.45 -36.05
CA PRO A 115 4.28 0.02 -36.15
C PRO A 115 4.54 -0.61 -34.78
N LEU A 116 3.67 -0.44 -33.78
CA LEU A 116 3.76 -1.19 -32.52
C LEU A 116 2.44 -1.74 -31.95
N ALA A 117 1.35 -1.73 -32.72
CA ALA A 117 0.06 -2.24 -32.25
C ALA A 117 -0.25 -3.72 -32.62
N ASP A 118 0.53 -4.39 -33.49
CA ASP A 118 0.11 -5.68 -34.07
C ASP A 118 1.08 -6.87 -33.94
N ARG A 119 1.94 -6.89 -32.91
CA ARG A 119 2.75 -8.10 -32.59
C ARG A 119 2.73 -8.45 -31.11
N ALA A 120 1.64 -9.06 -30.68
CA ALA A 120 1.58 -9.77 -29.40
C ALA A 120 0.66 -10.99 -29.42
N VAL A 121 0.45 -11.68 -30.55
CA VAL A 121 -0.22 -13.00 -30.57
C VAL A 121 0.27 -13.83 -31.78
N SER A 122 1.53 -14.25 -31.79
CA SER A 122 2.01 -15.44 -32.54
C SER A 122 3.54 -15.44 -32.47
N ASP A 123 4.12 -16.31 -31.64
CA ASP A 123 5.43 -16.94 -31.87
C ASP A 123 5.70 -17.87 -30.68
N TRP A 124 4.92 -18.96 -30.64
CA TRP A 124 5.20 -20.14 -29.84
C TRP A 124 5.12 -21.37 -30.74
N THR A 125 5.91 -21.36 -31.81
CA THR A 125 6.27 -22.55 -32.61
C THR A 125 7.63 -22.28 -33.23
N GLY A 126 8.65 -23.03 -32.83
CA GLY A 126 10.00 -22.88 -33.39
C GLY A 126 10.07 -23.30 -34.85
N PRO A 127 11.19 -22.98 -35.52
CA PRO A 127 11.66 -23.86 -36.56
C PRO A 127 13.16 -24.21 -36.45
N GLU A 128 13.43 -25.30 -37.14
CA GLU A 128 14.65 -26.09 -37.22
C GLU A 128 15.78 -25.43 -38.01
N ASN A 129 17.01 -25.83 -37.67
CA ASN A 129 18.21 -25.99 -38.50
C ASN A 129 18.50 -25.06 -39.69
N THR A 130 19.66 -24.37 -39.61
CA THR A 130 20.74 -24.52 -40.61
C THR A 130 22.13 -24.20 -40.01
N GLY A 131 22.99 -25.23 -40.05
CA GLY A 131 24.46 -25.34 -40.04
C GLY A 131 25.42 -24.16 -39.75
N LEU A 132 26.40 -24.39 -38.87
CA LEU A 132 27.80 -24.69 -39.26
C LEU A 132 28.69 -25.08 -38.05
N GLU A 133 29.22 -26.31 -38.16
CA GLU A 133 30.54 -26.85 -37.76
C GLU A 133 31.05 -26.92 -36.30
N ASN A 134 30.98 -28.17 -35.80
CA ASN A 134 32.05 -29.03 -35.27
C ASN A 134 33.11 -28.47 -34.28
N THR A 135 33.12 -29.04 -33.07
CA THR A 135 34.19 -29.95 -32.58
C THR A 135 33.80 -30.66 -31.27
N GLY A 136 33.67 -32.00 -31.36
CA GLY A 136 34.03 -33.05 -30.39
C GLY A 136 33.63 -32.97 -28.90
N LEU A 137 32.74 -33.86 -28.44
CA LEU A 137 33.11 -35.11 -27.71
C LEU A 137 31.88 -35.80 -27.09
N ASP A 138 31.81 -37.11 -27.32
CA ASP A 138 30.74 -38.05 -26.99
C ASP A 138 30.53 -38.33 -25.50
N SER A 139 29.27 -38.47 -25.09
CA SER A 139 28.74 -39.66 -24.37
C SER A 139 27.30 -39.43 -23.88
N ALA A 140 26.32 -39.94 -24.63
CA ALA A 140 24.93 -40.06 -24.17
C ALA A 140 24.29 -41.33 -24.75
N ALA A 141 24.13 -42.35 -23.92
CA ALA A 141 23.21 -43.46 -24.16
C ALA A 141 22.41 -43.70 -22.88
N GLY A 142 21.25 -43.05 -22.77
CA GLY A 142 20.41 -43.17 -21.57
C GLY A 142 19.22 -42.22 -21.47
N VAL A 143 18.59 -41.79 -22.58
CA VAL A 143 17.36 -40.96 -22.52
C VAL A 143 16.43 -41.32 -23.67
N GLY A 144 15.91 -42.56 -23.67
CA GLY A 144 14.96 -43.04 -24.68
C GLY A 144 13.61 -43.51 -24.13
N LYS A 145 13.43 -43.60 -22.80
CA LYS A 145 12.26 -44.27 -22.19
C LYS A 145 11.35 -43.38 -21.31
N GLU A 146 11.71 -42.12 -21.06
CA GLU A 146 10.90 -41.22 -20.19
C GLU A 146 9.99 -40.24 -20.95
N ARG A 147 10.09 -40.15 -22.28
CA ARG A 147 9.26 -39.19 -23.06
C ARG A 147 7.87 -39.71 -23.41
N SER A 148 7.61 -41.02 -23.35
CA SER A 148 6.28 -41.57 -23.67
C SER A 148 5.29 -41.50 -22.49
N THR A 149 5.78 -41.50 -21.25
CA THR A 149 4.93 -41.54 -20.04
C THR A 149 4.39 -40.18 -19.60
N LEU A 150 5.00 -39.06 -20.04
CA LEU A 150 4.55 -37.71 -19.69
C LEU A 150 3.35 -37.25 -20.53
N GLY A 151 3.31 -37.64 -21.82
CA GLY A 151 2.23 -37.28 -22.75
C GLY A 151 0.91 -38.01 -22.49
N GLU A 152 0.94 -39.19 -21.88
CA GLU A 152 -0.27 -39.89 -21.41
C GLU A 152 -0.81 -39.31 -20.11
N ARG A 153 0.08 -38.84 -19.21
CA ARG A 153 -0.33 -38.19 -17.94
C ARG A 153 -1.01 -36.84 -18.16
N PHE A 154 -0.57 -36.05 -19.14
CA PHE A 154 -1.23 -34.78 -19.48
C PHE A 154 -2.63 -34.98 -20.10
N ARG A 155 -2.79 -35.97 -20.98
CA ARG A 155 -4.10 -36.27 -21.60
C ARG A 155 -5.12 -36.83 -20.62
N ASN A 156 -4.68 -37.57 -19.61
CA ASN A 156 -5.56 -38.05 -18.54
C ASN A 156 -5.99 -36.94 -17.57
N ALA A 157 -5.12 -35.96 -17.29
CA ALA A 157 -5.44 -34.81 -16.44
C ALA A 157 -6.48 -33.87 -17.09
N GLU A 158 -6.37 -33.61 -18.40
CA GLU A 158 -7.37 -32.82 -19.15
C GLU A 158 -8.72 -33.54 -19.24
N ARG A 159 -8.74 -34.88 -19.34
CA ARG A 159 -9.99 -35.65 -19.31
C ARG A 159 -10.69 -35.56 -17.95
N SER A 160 -9.96 -35.71 -16.84
CA SER A 160 -10.53 -35.61 -15.50
C SER A 160 -11.09 -34.22 -15.18
N SER A 161 -10.44 -33.16 -15.70
CA SER A 161 -10.88 -31.78 -15.48
C SER A 161 -12.17 -31.46 -16.26
N ASN A 162 -12.35 -32.05 -17.45
CA ASN A 162 -13.57 -31.87 -18.24
C ASN A 162 -14.75 -32.68 -17.69
N GLU A 163 -14.52 -33.84 -17.07
CA GLU A 163 -15.56 -34.62 -16.39
C GLU A 163 -16.06 -33.92 -15.11
N GLU A 164 -15.17 -33.33 -14.31
CA GLU A 164 -15.55 -32.54 -13.10
C GLU A 164 -16.37 -31.27 -13.45
N ILE A 165 -16.07 -30.63 -14.59
CA ILE A 165 -16.83 -29.46 -15.07
C ILE A 165 -18.23 -29.87 -15.52
N LEU A 166 -18.37 -31.04 -16.15
CA LEU A 166 -19.67 -31.57 -16.59
C LEU A 166 -20.53 -32.06 -15.42
N GLU A 167 -19.93 -32.69 -14.40
CA GLU A 167 -20.63 -33.05 -13.14
C GLU A 167 -21.09 -31.81 -12.38
N SER A 168 -20.26 -30.76 -12.30
CA SER A 168 -20.62 -29.49 -11.66
C SER A 168 -21.77 -28.78 -12.37
N ALA A 169 -21.81 -28.85 -13.71
CA ALA A 169 -22.91 -28.30 -14.51
C ALA A 169 -24.21 -29.12 -14.36
N ALA A 170 -24.12 -30.45 -14.24
CA ALA A 170 -25.27 -31.32 -13.98
C ALA A 170 -25.86 -31.09 -12.58
N LEU A 171 -25.01 -30.87 -11.57
CA LEU A 171 -25.42 -30.57 -10.19
C LEU A 171 -26.11 -29.20 -10.08
N ALA A 172 -25.63 -28.20 -10.84
CA ALA A 172 -26.26 -26.88 -10.94
C ALA A 172 -27.63 -26.92 -11.64
N LYS A 173 -27.80 -27.79 -12.65
CA LYS A 173 -29.08 -28.02 -13.31
C LYS A 173 -30.10 -28.69 -12.38
N LYS A 174 -29.67 -29.70 -11.61
CA LYS A 174 -30.52 -30.40 -10.63
C LYS A 174 -30.98 -29.47 -9.48
N ARG A 175 -30.11 -28.54 -9.04
CA ARG A 175 -30.48 -27.49 -8.07
C ARG A 175 -31.51 -26.49 -8.61
N ARG A 176 -31.47 -26.16 -9.92
CA ARG A 176 -32.48 -25.30 -10.56
C ARG A 176 -33.86 -25.96 -10.65
N GLU A 177 -33.92 -27.26 -10.90
CA GLU A 177 -35.18 -28.02 -10.98
C GLU A 177 -35.83 -28.21 -9.59
N THR A 178 -35.04 -28.23 -8.52
CA THR A 178 -35.53 -28.39 -7.14
C THR A 178 -36.12 -27.10 -6.56
N ILE A 179 -35.74 -25.93 -7.08
CA ILE A 179 -36.20 -24.60 -6.60
C ILE A 179 -37.51 -24.17 -7.29
N GLY A 180 -37.96 -24.87 -8.34
CA GLY A 180 -39.13 -24.52 -9.15
C GLY A 180 -40.51 -24.94 -8.62
N THR A 181 -40.65 -25.38 -7.37
CA THR A 181 -41.94 -25.86 -6.82
C THR A 181 -42.36 -25.17 -5.53
N VAL A 182 -42.44 -23.83 -5.53
CA VAL A 182 -43.29 -23.08 -4.59
C VAL A 182 -43.89 -21.88 -5.32
N SER A 183 -44.98 -22.11 -6.06
CA SER A 183 -45.87 -21.04 -6.54
C SER A 183 -47.28 -21.33 -6.01
N GLY A 184 -47.69 -20.65 -4.94
CA GLY A 184 -49.07 -20.63 -4.46
C GLY A 184 -49.83 -19.49 -5.11
N ASP A 185 -50.90 -19.83 -5.83
CA ASP A 185 -51.81 -18.93 -6.56
C ASP A 185 -52.69 -18.09 -5.60
N PRO A 186 -52.96 -16.80 -5.86
CA PRO A 186 -53.80 -15.97 -5.00
C PRO A 186 -55.24 -15.89 -5.54
N LYS A 187 -56.23 -16.36 -4.76
CA LYS A 187 -57.62 -15.83 -4.67
C LYS A 187 -58.59 -16.85 -4.02
N LYS A 188 -59.11 -16.52 -2.83
CA LYS A 188 -60.55 -16.35 -2.50
C LYS A 188 -60.84 -16.44 -0.99
N THR A 189 -61.71 -15.53 -0.54
CA THR A 189 -62.65 -15.58 0.61
C THR A 189 -62.03 -15.73 2.02
N GLY A 190 -62.15 -14.81 2.99
CA GLY A 190 -63.23 -13.87 3.33
C GLY A 190 -64.00 -14.41 4.53
N THR A 191 -63.76 -13.89 5.75
CA THR A 191 -64.74 -13.58 6.82
C THR A 191 -64.07 -13.21 8.16
N GLU A 192 -64.49 -12.04 8.65
CA GLU A 192 -64.65 -11.53 10.03
C GLU A 192 -64.11 -12.31 11.25
N THR A 193 -63.42 -11.60 12.14
CA THR A 193 -63.95 -11.27 13.48
C THR A 193 -63.14 -10.16 14.15
N ALA A 194 -63.89 -9.30 14.85
CA ALA A 194 -63.47 -8.04 15.44
C ALA A 194 -62.68 -8.21 16.76
N GLY A 195 -61.82 -7.23 17.04
CA GLY A 195 -61.15 -7.04 18.32
C GLY A 195 -60.64 -5.61 18.44
N THR A 196 -61.49 -4.75 18.97
CA THR A 196 -61.33 -3.30 19.20
C THR A 196 -60.16 -2.96 20.14
N GLY A 197 -59.39 -1.93 19.79
CA GLY A 197 -58.44 -1.25 20.69
C GLY A 197 -58.03 0.10 20.11
N THR A 198 -58.67 1.16 20.59
CA THR A 198 -58.62 2.55 20.14
C THR A 198 -57.31 3.28 20.50
N GLY A 199 -56.76 4.05 19.55
CA GLY A 199 -55.74 5.07 19.77
C GLY A 199 -55.71 6.07 18.61
N THR A 200 -56.20 7.28 18.87
CA THR A 200 -56.38 8.47 18.01
C THR A 200 -55.08 8.93 17.32
N GLY A 201 -55.05 9.16 16.00
CA GLY A 201 -55.26 10.46 15.30
C GLY A 201 -53.93 11.23 15.18
N THR A 202 -53.40 11.66 14.03
CA THR A 202 -53.99 12.45 12.93
C THR A 202 -53.13 12.33 11.66
N GLY A 203 -53.77 12.17 10.49
CA GLY A 203 -53.12 12.26 9.18
C GLY A 203 -53.02 13.69 8.65
N THR A 204 -52.05 13.93 7.78
CA THR A 204 -51.95 15.14 6.93
C THR A 204 -51.64 14.73 5.50
N ASP A 205 -52.44 15.28 4.59
CA ASP A 205 -52.49 15.13 3.13
C ASP A 205 -51.18 15.50 2.41
N PRO A 206 -50.83 14.88 1.26
CA PRO A 206 -49.61 15.20 0.50
C PRO A 206 -49.67 16.43 -0.44
N ASP A 207 -50.80 17.13 -0.57
CA ASP A 207 -51.02 18.09 -1.67
C ASP A 207 -50.79 19.59 -1.34
N SER A 208 -50.13 19.94 -0.23
CA SER A 208 -49.98 21.36 0.18
C SER A 208 -48.57 21.97 0.10
N LEU A 209 -47.60 21.34 -0.59
CA LEU A 209 -46.22 21.86 -0.67
C LEU A 209 -45.85 22.54 -2.00
N ALA A 210 -46.83 22.84 -2.85
CA ALA A 210 -46.64 23.63 -4.06
C ALA A 210 -47.01 25.11 -3.81
N SER A 211 -46.16 25.88 -3.13
CA SER A 211 -46.05 27.35 -3.31
C SER A 211 -45.05 28.00 -2.34
N SER A 212 -43.76 27.92 -2.66
CA SER A 212 -42.81 28.94 -2.21
C SER A 212 -41.63 28.98 -3.18
N ASN A 213 -41.65 29.94 -4.11
CA ASN A 213 -40.54 30.20 -5.03
C ASN A 213 -39.37 30.82 -4.25
N VAL A 214 -38.34 30.02 -3.99
CA VAL A 214 -37.07 30.44 -3.37
C VAL A 214 -36.08 31.03 -4.40
N LEU A 215 -36.47 31.14 -5.67
CA LEU A 215 -35.57 31.47 -6.77
C LEU A 215 -35.36 32.97 -7.05
N ASP A 216 -35.99 33.87 -6.28
CA ASP A 216 -35.93 35.32 -6.54
C ASP A 216 -35.15 36.13 -5.47
N ASP A 217 -34.32 35.50 -4.64
CA ASP A 217 -33.49 36.24 -3.67
C ASP A 217 -32.31 36.96 -4.37
N PRO A 218 -32.25 38.30 -4.38
CA PRO A 218 -31.19 39.05 -5.05
C PRO A 218 -29.79 38.82 -4.46
N ALA A 219 -29.67 38.27 -3.24
CA ALA A 219 -28.38 38.01 -2.60
C ALA A 219 -27.59 36.86 -3.27
N ILE A 220 -28.26 35.98 -4.02
CA ILE A 220 -27.62 34.83 -4.69
C ILE A 220 -26.96 35.26 -6.01
N LEU A 221 -27.41 36.35 -6.63
CA LEU A 221 -26.94 36.80 -7.95
C LEU A 221 -25.69 37.69 -7.92
N SER A 222 -25.17 38.07 -6.75
CA SER A 222 -24.04 39.01 -6.63
C SER A 222 -22.77 38.45 -5.98
N ALA A 223 -22.64 37.13 -5.77
CA ALA A 223 -21.43 36.55 -5.18
C ALA A 223 -20.36 36.24 -6.24
N ASP A 224 -19.18 36.85 -6.04
CA ASP A 224 -18.00 36.84 -6.90
C ASP A 224 -17.42 35.42 -7.13
N ARG A 225 -17.02 35.12 -8.37
CA ARG A 225 -16.77 33.76 -8.91
C ARG A 225 -15.37 33.19 -8.63
N SER A 226 -14.68 33.60 -7.57
CA SER A 226 -13.27 33.25 -7.37
C SER A 226 -12.92 32.49 -6.07
N SER A 227 -13.89 32.07 -5.26
CA SER A 227 -13.62 31.35 -4.00
C SER A 227 -14.56 30.16 -3.77
N PHE A 228 -14.31 29.05 -4.47
CA PHE A 228 -14.87 27.74 -4.09
C PHE A 228 -13.77 26.67 -4.12
N CYS A 229 -12.89 26.73 -3.12
CA CYS A 229 -12.04 25.62 -2.73
C CYS A 229 -11.75 25.74 -1.23
N GLY A 230 -12.40 24.93 -0.39
CA GLY A 230 -12.14 24.93 1.04
C GLY A 230 -13.26 24.29 1.87
N ARG A 231 -12.84 23.55 2.90
CA ARG A 231 -13.63 22.77 3.89
C ARG A 231 -14.86 23.48 4.47
N GLU A 232 -14.94 24.81 4.41
CA GLU A 232 -16.07 25.60 4.95
C GLU A 232 -17.36 25.42 4.13
N SER A 233 -17.25 25.18 2.83
CA SER A 233 -18.42 24.92 1.96
C SER A 233 -19.12 23.59 2.28
N SER A 234 -18.40 22.62 2.86
CA SER A 234 -18.97 21.35 3.32
C SER A 234 -19.76 21.50 4.63
N ILE A 235 -19.39 22.46 5.48
CA ILE A 235 -20.04 22.72 6.76
C ILE A 235 -21.38 23.42 6.51
N LEU A 236 -21.42 24.41 5.62
CA LEU A 236 -22.67 25.11 5.27
C LEU A 236 -23.70 24.17 4.61
N VAL A 237 -23.23 23.24 3.77
CA VAL A 237 -24.08 22.20 3.16
C VAL A 237 -24.58 21.22 4.22
N MET A 238 -23.76 20.83 5.17
CA MET A 238 -24.18 19.94 6.26
C MET A 238 -25.14 20.62 7.24
N GLU A 239 -25.01 21.91 7.50
CA GLU A 239 -25.97 22.68 8.29
C GLU A 239 -27.31 22.82 7.58
N LYS A 240 -27.32 23.06 6.26
CA LYS A 240 -28.56 23.11 5.47
C LYS A 240 -29.22 21.74 5.34
N VAL A 241 -28.44 20.67 5.23
CA VAL A 241 -28.92 19.28 5.24
C VAL A 241 -29.49 18.91 6.62
N ARG A 242 -28.90 19.42 7.71
CA ARG A 242 -29.39 19.26 9.08
C ARG A 242 -30.70 20.03 9.32
N GLU A 243 -30.86 21.20 8.69
CA GLU A 243 -32.11 22.00 8.69
C GLU A 243 -33.24 21.32 7.90
N ILE A 244 -32.92 20.59 6.83
CA ILE A 244 -33.89 19.87 5.98
C ILE A 244 -34.31 18.52 6.56
N LEU A 245 -33.42 17.82 7.27
CA LEU A 245 -33.67 16.44 7.74
C LEU A 245 -34.22 16.33 9.16
N GLY A 246 -34.22 17.42 9.95
CA GLY A 246 -34.79 17.45 11.30
C GLY A 246 -34.26 16.34 12.23
N ASN A 247 -35.04 16.03 13.29
CA ASN A 247 -34.67 15.21 14.44
C ASN A 247 -34.37 13.72 14.17
N ALA A 248 -34.19 13.28 12.91
CA ALA A 248 -33.86 11.89 12.58
C ALA A 248 -32.34 11.56 12.73
N PHE A 249 -31.54 12.47 13.30
CA PHE A 249 -30.08 12.31 13.41
C PHE A 249 -29.59 12.07 14.86
N ASP A 250 -30.41 12.31 15.88
CA ASP A 250 -29.98 12.34 17.28
C ASP A 250 -30.16 11.01 18.04
N ASP A 251 -30.77 9.98 17.44
CA ASP A 251 -31.03 8.69 18.12
C ASP A 251 -29.90 7.64 17.98
N LEU A 252 -28.67 8.04 17.64
CA LEU A 252 -27.57 7.09 17.35
C LEU A 252 -26.23 7.39 18.02
N ALA A 253 -26.23 8.19 19.10
CA ALA A 253 -25.03 8.43 19.88
C ALA A 253 -25.34 8.48 21.38
N ASP A 254 -25.40 7.32 22.04
CA ASP A 254 -25.07 7.27 23.47
C ASP A 254 -24.59 5.89 23.95
N GLU A 255 -23.84 5.90 25.05
CA GLU A 255 -23.17 4.82 25.81
C GLU A 255 -21.78 4.36 25.32
N THR A 256 -20.68 4.40 26.08
CA THR A 256 -20.36 4.80 27.47
C THR A 256 -18.84 5.04 27.55
N TYR A 257 -18.39 6.15 28.14
CA TYR A 257 -17.01 6.36 28.61
C TYR A 257 -17.05 6.48 30.14
N ALA A 258 -16.17 5.74 30.83
CA ALA A 258 -15.93 5.93 32.26
C ALA A 258 -14.58 6.63 32.46
N GLU A 259 -14.61 7.69 33.28
CA GLU A 259 -13.46 8.44 33.79
C GLU A 259 -12.67 7.57 34.80
N ASP A 260 -11.39 7.89 34.99
CA ASP A 260 -10.40 7.21 35.86
C ASP A 260 -9.66 5.99 35.25
N GLY A 261 -8.75 6.29 34.33
CA GLY A 261 -7.87 5.36 33.62
C GLY A 261 -6.85 4.60 34.48
N ILE A 262 -7.30 3.65 35.30
CA ILE A 262 -6.47 2.59 35.88
C ILE A 262 -7.23 1.26 35.80
N LEU A 263 -6.89 0.42 34.83
CA LEU A 263 -7.32 -0.99 34.80
C LEU A 263 -6.58 -1.75 35.89
N ARG A 264 -7.32 -2.22 36.91
CA ARG A 264 -6.89 -3.31 37.79
C ARG A 264 -7.48 -4.62 37.25
N PRO A 265 -6.75 -5.74 37.33
CA PRO A 265 -7.26 -7.03 36.86
C PRO A 265 -8.53 -7.40 37.62
N SER A 266 -9.55 -7.88 36.90
CA SER A 266 -10.79 -8.37 37.50
C SER A 266 -10.53 -9.64 38.31
N GLU A 267 -11.37 -9.93 39.29
CA GLU A 267 -11.23 -11.11 40.15
C GLU A 267 -11.37 -12.44 39.39
N ASP A 268 -11.89 -12.41 38.15
CA ASP A 268 -11.96 -13.56 37.23
C ASP A 268 -10.56 -14.01 36.76
N GLU A 269 -9.65 -13.05 36.53
CA GLU A 269 -8.21 -13.09 36.85
C GLU A 269 -7.62 -14.34 37.51
N LYS A 270 -8.06 -14.56 38.75
CA LYS A 270 -7.41 -15.45 39.70
C LYS A 270 -7.95 -16.87 39.65
N ASN A 271 -9.08 -17.08 38.98
CA ASN A 271 -9.74 -18.39 38.94
C ASN A 271 -9.34 -19.21 37.69
N GLU A 272 -8.62 -18.63 36.72
CA GLU A 272 -8.20 -19.35 35.50
C GLU A 272 -6.94 -20.22 35.66
N GLU A 273 -6.17 -20.08 36.75
CA GLU A 273 -5.00 -20.94 37.00
C GLU A 273 -5.35 -22.39 37.42
N GLU A 274 -6.62 -22.66 37.77
CA GLU A 274 -7.07 -24.01 38.18
C GLU A 274 -7.73 -24.85 37.07
N SER A 275 -7.91 -24.32 35.86
CA SER A 275 -8.47 -25.10 34.74
C SER A 275 -7.46 -25.18 33.59
N GLY A 276 -6.94 -26.39 33.32
CA GLY A 276 -6.00 -26.67 32.23
C GLY A 276 -6.60 -26.55 30.82
N LYS A 277 -7.30 -25.45 30.50
CA LYS A 277 -7.73 -25.08 29.15
C LYS A 277 -6.75 -24.07 28.57
N MET A 278 -6.14 -24.42 27.44
CA MET A 278 -5.36 -23.50 26.61
C MET A 278 -6.21 -22.26 26.29
N ALA A 279 -5.67 -21.06 26.54
CA ALA A 279 -6.32 -19.81 26.17
C ALA A 279 -6.65 -19.79 24.66
N PRO A 280 -7.82 -19.24 24.24
CA PRO A 280 -8.17 -19.19 22.83
C PRO A 280 -7.14 -18.39 22.02
N LEU A 281 -6.77 -18.88 20.83
CA LEU A 281 -5.81 -18.21 19.92
C LEU A 281 -6.17 -16.75 19.61
N THR A 282 -7.46 -16.40 19.73
CA THR A 282 -8.02 -15.04 19.60
C THR A 282 -7.71 -14.09 20.75
N HIS A 283 -7.12 -14.53 21.85
CA HIS A 283 -6.64 -13.63 22.92
C HIS A 283 -5.11 -13.57 22.98
N LEU A 284 -4.44 -14.36 22.14
CA LEU A 284 -3.00 -14.51 22.14
C LEU A 284 -2.36 -13.52 21.14
N GLY A 285 -2.44 -12.21 21.39
CA GLY A 285 -1.79 -11.21 20.52
C GLY A 285 -2.07 -9.77 20.92
N LEU A 286 -1.04 -8.94 21.10
CA LEU A 286 -1.15 -7.50 21.32
C LEU A 286 -1.81 -6.79 20.12
N ALA A 287 -1.69 -7.32 18.90
CA ALA A 287 -2.37 -6.77 17.71
C ALA A 287 -3.71 -7.44 17.38
N TRP A 288 -4.18 -8.42 18.17
CA TRP A 288 -5.45 -9.09 17.90
C TRP A 288 -6.62 -8.27 18.46
N HIS A 289 -7.27 -7.52 17.57
CA HIS A 289 -8.46 -6.73 17.87
C HIS A 289 -9.58 -7.16 16.90
N PRO A 290 -10.47 -8.09 17.29
CA PRO A 290 -11.47 -8.68 16.39
C PRO A 290 -12.30 -7.64 15.64
N GLU A 291 -12.77 -6.60 16.34
CA GLU A 291 -13.55 -5.52 15.71
C GLU A 291 -12.74 -4.72 14.69
N LYS A 292 -11.46 -4.45 14.98
CA LYS A 292 -10.58 -3.74 14.04
C LYS A 292 -10.25 -4.61 12.84
N ILE A 293 -10.03 -5.91 13.05
CA ILE A 293 -9.85 -6.88 11.98
C ILE A 293 -11.10 -6.90 11.10
N ARG A 294 -12.30 -7.02 11.70
CA ARG A 294 -13.60 -6.95 11.02
C ARG A 294 -13.72 -5.69 10.17
N LYS A 295 -13.51 -4.51 10.77
CA LYS A 295 -13.54 -3.21 10.09
C LYS A 295 -12.55 -3.13 8.91
N ILE A 296 -11.38 -3.78 9.00
CA ILE A 296 -10.41 -3.82 7.90
C ILE A 296 -10.84 -4.81 6.81
N THR A 297 -11.36 -5.98 7.19
CA THR A 297 -11.77 -7.03 6.25
C THR A 297 -13.04 -6.68 5.49
N ASP A 298 -14.00 -6.01 6.14
CA ASP A 298 -15.28 -5.58 5.54
C ASP A 298 -15.09 -4.56 4.42
N ARG A 299 -13.95 -3.85 4.41
CA ARG A 299 -13.57 -2.97 3.31
C ARG A 299 -13.26 -3.74 2.02
N CYS A 300 -12.94 -5.02 2.10
CA CYS A 300 -12.62 -5.83 0.93
C CYS A 300 -13.89 -6.10 0.09
N ASN A 301 -14.05 -5.38 -1.01
CA ASN A 301 -15.17 -5.55 -1.94
C ASN A 301 -14.89 -6.59 -3.06
N GLY A 302 -13.80 -7.37 -2.95
CA GLY A 302 -13.50 -8.43 -3.91
C GLY A 302 -13.03 -7.99 -5.31
N CYS A 303 -12.82 -6.69 -5.57
CA CYS A 303 -12.52 -6.12 -6.90
C CYS A 303 -11.25 -6.65 -7.62
N ALA A 304 -10.45 -7.49 -6.97
CA ALA A 304 -9.30 -8.17 -7.55
C ALA A 304 -8.15 -7.27 -8.05
N LYS A 305 -8.19 -5.94 -7.88
CA LYS A 305 -7.10 -5.03 -8.31
C LYS A 305 -5.72 -5.42 -7.74
N CYS A 306 -5.72 -6.03 -6.56
CA CYS A 306 -4.51 -6.58 -5.93
C CYS A 306 -3.85 -7.75 -6.68
N ARG A 307 -4.53 -8.29 -7.71
CA ARG A 307 -4.04 -9.32 -8.65
C ARG A 307 -3.46 -8.72 -9.94
N GLY A 308 -3.43 -7.40 -10.09
CA GLY A 308 -2.89 -6.76 -11.29
C GLY A 308 -1.41 -7.14 -11.51
N THR A 309 -1.08 -7.53 -12.74
CA THR A 309 0.28 -7.90 -13.17
C THR A 309 0.97 -6.82 -14.00
N GLU A 310 0.22 -5.78 -14.39
CA GLU A 310 0.71 -4.62 -15.11
C GLU A 310 1.86 -3.92 -14.37
N LEU A 311 2.73 -3.22 -15.11
CA LEU A 311 3.82 -2.43 -14.53
C LEU A 311 3.31 -1.28 -13.63
N SER A 312 2.15 -0.73 -13.97
CA SER A 312 1.40 0.27 -13.19
C SER A 312 0.94 -0.29 -11.84
N CYS A 313 0.48 -1.54 -11.79
CA CYS A 313 0.01 -2.19 -10.56
C CYS A 313 1.18 -2.75 -9.74
N ARG A 314 1.42 -2.13 -8.60
CA ARG A 314 2.52 -2.50 -7.68
C ARG A 314 2.02 -3.14 -6.38
N ALA A 315 0.76 -3.62 -6.35
CA ALA A 315 0.10 -4.10 -5.14
C ALA A 315 0.85 -5.24 -4.43
N CYS A 316 1.05 -6.39 -5.09
CA CYS A 316 1.76 -7.53 -4.48
C CYS A 316 2.83 -8.09 -5.40
N PRO A 317 4.13 -7.98 -5.04
CA PRO A 317 5.20 -8.57 -5.86
C PRO A 317 5.22 -10.09 -5.79
N VAL A 318 4.72 -10.70 -4.72
CA VAL A 318 4.67 -12.15 -4.57
C VAL A 318 3.60 -12.74 -5.48
N PHE A 319 2.40 -12.16 -5.53
CA PHE A 319 1.35 -12.57 -6.47
C PHE A 319 1.78 -12.41 -7.94
N ARG A 320 2.47 -11.32 -8.28
CA ARG A 320 2.98 -11.10 -9.66
C ARG A 320 3.92 -12.21 -10.13
N TYR A 321 4.55 -12.90 -9.18
CA TYR A 321 5.44 -14.01 -9.46
C TYR A 321 4.72 -15.36 -9.34
N ASP A 322 4.04 -15.58 -8.22
CA ASP A 322 3.21 -16.74 -7.95
C ASP A 322 1.75 -16.31 -8.10
N CYS A 323 1.22 -16.41 -9.33
CA CYS A 323 -0.15 -15.98 -9.70
C CYS A 323 -1.27 -16.84 -9.07
N SER A 324 -0.96 -17.55 -7.99
CA SER A 324 -1.92 -18.31 -7.18
C SER A 324 -2.79 -17.37 -6.36
N GLU A 325 -4.06 -17.74 -6.15
CA GLU A 325 -4.96 -16.94 -5.29
C GLU A 325 -4.38 -16.83 -3.87
N PHE A 326 -3.75 -17.87 -3.35
CA PHE A 326 -3.10 -17.91 -2.04
C PHE A 326 -2.06 -16.79 -1.85
N SER A 327 -1.29 -16.49 -2.89
CA SER A 327 -0.30 -15.42 -2.88
C SER A 327 -0.90 -14.01 -2.92
N SER A 328 -2.18 -13.87 -3.26
CA SER A 328 -2.83 -12.57 -3.37
C SER A 328 -3.01 -11.88 -2.01
N PRO A 329 -3.05 -10.54 -1.97
CA PRO A 329 -3.41 -9.80 -0.75
C PRO A 329 -4.85 -10.07 -0.29
N ARG A 330 -5.80 -10.20 -1.22
CA ARG A 330 -7.21 -10.43 -0.89
C ARG A 330 -7.44 -11.81 -0.27
N ALA A 331 -6.69 -12.84 -0.66
CA ALA A 331 -6.80 -14.15 -0.01
C ALA A 331 -6.48 -14.05 1.49
N LYS A 332 -5.44 -13.27 1.85
CA LYS A 332 -5.08 -13.02 3.26
C LYS A 332 -6.17 -12.23 3.99
N ALA A 333 -6.78 -11.25 3.31
CA ALA A 333 -7.92 -10.53 3.86
C ALA A 333 -9.14 -11.44 4.08
N ASN A 334 -9.47 -12.29 3.10
CA ASN A 334 -10.61 -13.20 3.17
C ASN A 334 -10.42 -14.31 4.22
N LEU A 335 -9.20 -14.83 4.38
CA LEU A 335 -8.88 -15.77 5.47
C LEU A 335 -9.14 -15.13 6.84
N MET A 336 -8.68 -13.89 7.02
CA MET A 336 -8.92 -13.16 8.27
C MET A 336 -10.39 -12.78 8.46
N ALA A 337 -11.10 -12.47 7.37
CA ALA A 337 -12.54 -12.23 7.39
C ALA A 337 -13.26 -13.49 7.87
N GLY A 338 -12.90 -14.66 7.31
CA GLY A 338 -13.53 -15.93 7.64
C GLY A 338 -13.38 -16.33 9.10
N LEU A 339 -12.23 -16.03 9.71
CA LEU A 339 -12.00 -16.22 11.14
C LEU A 339 -12.89 -15.31 12.01
N VAL A 340 -13.05 -14.05 11.61
CA VAL A 340 -13.82 -13.06 12.40
C VAL A 340 -15.33 -13.15 12.15
N SER A 341 -15.74 -13.72 11.03
CA SER A 341 -17.13 -14.10 10.74
C SER A 341 -17.48 -15.51 11.19
N GLU A 342 -16.55 -16.21 11.86
CA GLU A 342 -16.71 -17.58 12.38
C GLU A 342 -17.09 -18.62 11.30
N THR A 343 -16.79 -18.32 10.03
CA THR A 343 -16.93 -19.29 8.92
C THR A 343 -15.73 -20.22 8.82
N LEU A 344 -14.60 -19.81 9.41
CA LEU A 344 -13.42 -20.62 9.66
C LEU A 344 -13.25 -20.75 11.17
N ASP A 345 -12.85 -21.92 11.65
CA ASP A 345 -12.58 -22.09 13.07
C ASP A 345 -11.32 -21.30 13.44
N VAL A 346 -11.36 -20.63 14.58
CA VAL A 346 -10.22 -19.94 15.19
C VAL A 346 -9.03 -20.88 15.37
N THR A 347 -9.29 -22.18 15.58
CA THR A 347 -8.23 -23.20 15.67
C THR A 347 -7.39 -23.29 14.39
N GLU A 348 -7.94 -22.94 13.21
CA GLU A 348 -7.22 -22.93 11.92
C GLU A 348 -6.10 -21.89 11.87
N LEU A 349 -6.10 -20.87 12.76
CA LEU A 349 -4.94 -19.98 12.93
C LEU A 349 -3.68 -20.76 13.31
N GLY A 350 -3.84 -21.93 13.93
CA GLY A 350 -2.78 -22.85 14.30
C GLY A 350 -2.38 -23.84 13.21
N ASP A 351 -3.00 -23.79 12.04
CA ASP A 351 -2.69 -24.72 10.95
C ASP A 351 -1.49 -24.26 10.09
N ASP A 352 -0.63 -25.22 9.74
CA ASP A 352 0.51 -24.99 8.85
C ASP A 352 0.07 -24.45 7.47
N ALA A 353 -1.10 -24.85 6.99
CA ALA A 353 -1.66 -24.35 5.74
C ALA A 353 -1.94 -22.84 5.83
N PHE A 354 -2.61 -22.39 6.90
CA PHE A 354 -2.87 -20.98 7.16
C PHE A 354 -1.56 -20.19 7.29
N ARG A 355 -0.62 -20.72 8.08
CA ARG A 355 0.72 -20.13 8.26
C ARG A 355 1.45 -19.98 6.93
N SER A 356 1.38 -20.97 6.05
CA SER A 356 2.06 -20.96 4.76
C SER A 356 1.60 -19.78 3.89
N ILE A 357 0.29 -19.50 3.87
CA ILE A 357 -0.31 -18.40 3.11
C ILE A 357 0.10 -17.04 3.70
N MET A 358 0.07 -16.90 5.03
CA MET A 358 0.49 -15.68 5.71
C MET A 358 1.99 -15.41 5.55
N ASN A 359 2.81 -16.45 5.50
CA ASN A 359 4.27 -16.34 5.34
C ASN A 359 4.73 -15.91 3.95
N GLN A 360 3.88 -16.02 2.93
CA GLN A 360 4.15 -15.43 1.61
C GLN A 360 4.18 -13.89 1.65
N CYS A 361 3.59 -13.25 2.66
CA CYS A 361 3.63 -11.81 2.79
C CYS A 361 5.02 -11.30 3.23
N ILE A 362 5.61 -10.44 2.40
CA ILE A 362 6.91 -9.80 2.66
C ILE A 362 6.82 -8.47 3.44
N GLN A 363 5.64 -8.09 3.91
CA GLN A 363 5.40 -6.87 4.70
C GLN A 363 5.95 -5.58 4.03
N CYS A 364 5.78 -5.46 2.72
CA CYS A 364 6.22 -4.30 1.93
C CYS A 364 5.26 -3.11 1.95
N HIS A 365 4.03 -3.30 2.47
CA HIS A 365 2.95 -2.31 2.52
C HIS A 365 2.42 -1.81 1.17
N SER A 366 2.91 -2.32 0.04
CA SER A 366 2.43 -1.86 -1.28
C SER A 366 0.93 -2.09 -1.48
N CYS A 367 0.39 -3.24 -1.05
CA CYS A 367 -1.04 -3.54 -1.19
C CYS A 367 -1.93 -2.59 -0.39
N ARG A 368 -1.45 -2.06 0.75
CA ARG A 368 -2.16 -1.06 1.56
C ARG A 368 -2.35 0.24 0.78
N ILE A 369 -1.33 0.67 0.05
CA ILE A 369 -1.34 1.92 -0.73
C ILE A 369 -2.15 1.77 -2.04
N GLU A 370 -2.07 0.60 -2.67
CA GLU A 370 -2.68 0.35 -3.98
C GLU A 370 -4.15 -0.10 -3.89
N CYS A 371 -4.59 -0.56 -2.72
CA CYS A 371 -5.96 -1.00 -2.51
C CYS A 371 -6.91 0.20 -2.52
N THR A 372 -7.76 0.27 -3.54
CA THR A 372 -8.80 1.31 -3.69
C THR A 372 -9.82 1.27 -2.55
N SER A 373 -10.01 0.11 -1.94
CA SER A 373 -10.91 -0.06 -0.80
C SER A 373 -10.24 0.17 0.56
N GLY A 374 -8.92 0.42 0.59
CA GLY A 374 -8.21 0.75 1.83
C GLY A 374 -8.06 -0.40 2.83
N VAL A 375 -7.89 -1.63 2.34
CA VAL A 375 -7.64 -2.84 3.16
C VAL A 375 -6.18 -2.89 3.62
N ASP A 376 -5.94 -2.85 4.93
CA ASP A 376 -4.60 -2.98 5.53
C ASP A 376 -4.19 -4.45 5.72
N VAL A 377 -3.89 -5.12 4.60
CA VAL A 377 -3.40 -6.51 4.61
C VAL A 377 -2.12 -6.71 5.45
N PRO A 378 -1.12 -5.79 5.45
CA PRO A 378 0.04 -5.89 6.33
C PRO A 378 -0.32 -6.04 7.82
N TYR A 379 -1.28 -5.24 8.30
CA TYR A 379 -1.80 -5.32 9.67
C TYR A 379 -2.41 -6.69 9.96
N LEU A 380 -3.28 -7.16 9.06
CA LEU A 380 -3.95 -8.46 9.18
C LEU A 380 -2.95 -9.62 9.28
N VAL A 381 -1.98 -9.68 8.37
CA VAL A 381 -0.94 -10.71 8.35
C VAL A 381 -0.10 -10.67 9.62
N ARG A 382 0.25 -9.48 10.11
CA ARG A 382 1.04 -9.34 11.34
C ARG A 382 0.27 -9.89 12.54
N SER A 383 -1.02 -9.58 12.64
CA SER A 383 -1.89 -10.06 13.72
C SER A 383 -1.98 -11.59 13.72
N ALA A 384 -2.13 -12.19 12.54
CA ALA A 384 -2.08 -13.64 12.38
C ALA A 384 -0.72 -14.24 12.79
N LYS A 385 0.39 -13.67 12.33
CA LYS A 385 1.73 -14.16 12.67
C LYS A 385 2.05 -14.04 14.15
N GLU A 386 1.57 -12.99 14.80
CA GLU A 386 1.71 -12.84 16.24
C GLU A 386 0.95 -13.92 17.01
N SER A 387 -0.29 -14.18 16.62
CA SER A 387 -1.12 -15.22 17.22
C SER A 387 -0.48 -16.60 17.06
N TRP A 388 0.04 -16.88 15.87
CA TRP A 388 0.85 -18.08 15.62
C TRP A 388 2.07 -18.15 16.56
N ALA A 389 2.86 -17.09 16.63
CA ALA A 389 4.13 -17.08 17.36
C ALA A 389 3.93 -17.16 18.89
N LYS A 390 2.78 -16.73 19.42
CA LYS A 390 2.42 -16.92 20.82
C LYS A 390 1.99 -18.36 21.11
N ALA A 391 1.24 -18.98 20.21
CA ALA A 391 0.76 -20.34 20.38
C ALA A 391 1.84 -21.42 20.19
N HIS A 392 2.64 -21.29 19.12
CA HIS A 392 3.60 -22.32 18.70
C HIS A 392 5.05 -21.94 18.97
N GLY A 393 5.31 -20.69 19.34
CA GLY A 393 6.66 -20.13 19.33
C GLY A 393 7.17 -19.85 17.92
N LEU A 394 8.45 -19.50 17.83
CA LEU A 394 9.16 -19.31 16.57
C LEU A 394 10.14 -20.45 16.35
N ASP A 395 10.37 -20.79 15.08
CA ASP A 395 11.42 -21.76 14.77
C ASP A 395 12.81 -21.20 15.13
N PHE A 396 13.83 -22.06 15.14
CA PHE A 396 15.19 -21.65 15.50
C PHE A 396 15.73 -20.53 14.60
N TYR A 397 15.42 -20.58 13.30
CA TYR A 397 15.88 -19.60 12.32
C TYR A 397 15.20 -18.25 12.55
N GLU A 398 13.89 -18.23 12.72
CA GLU A 398 13.07 -17.07 13.05
C GLU A 398 13.52 -16.44 14.37
N THR A 399 13.72 -17.25 15.41
CA THR A 399 14.26 -16.80 16.70
C THR A 399 15.64 -16.16 16.56
N SER A 400 16.50 -16.73 15.70
CA SER A 400 17.82 -16.18 15.44
C SER A 400 17.76 -14.84 14.71
N LEU A 401 16.85 -14.66 13.74
CA LEU A 401 16.64 -13.40 13.03
C LEU A 401 16.08 -12.30 13.95
N VAL A 402 15.14 -12.64 14.83
CA VAL A 402 14.60 -11.71 15.85
C VAL A 402 15.73 -11.13 16.69
N ARG A 403 16.73 -11.94 17.04
CA ARG A 403 17.88 -11.57 17.87
C ARG A 403 19.12 -11.19 17.06
N LEU A 404 18.95 -10.73 15.82
CA LEU A 404 20.08 -10.32 14.98
C LEU A 404 20.99 -9.31 15.68
N ASP A 405 20.43 -8.36 16.43
CA ASP A 405 21.19 -7.35 17.15
C ASP A 405 22.15 -7.97 18.20
N VAL A 406 21.72 -9.05 18.85
CA VAL A 406 22.55 -9.83 19.79
C VAL A 406 23.66 -10.56 19.03
N TRP A 407 23.32 -11.22 17.91
CA TRP A 407 24.29 -11.94 17.09
C TRP A 407 25.36 -11.02 16.49
N VAL A 408 24.95 -9.89 15.94
CA VAL A 408 25.85 -8.89 15.38
C VAL A 408 26.78 -8.36 16.46
N LYS A 409 26.28 -8.02 17.67
CA LYS A 409 27.14 -7.62 18.81
C LYS A 409 28.16 -8.71 19.19
N ARG A 410 27.78 -9.99 19.10
CA ARG A 410 28.66 -11.11 19.44
C ARG A 410 29.71 -11.36 18.36
N PHE A 411 29.31 -11.43 17.09
CA PHE A 411 30.23 -11.65 15.95
C PHE A 411 31.21 -10.49 15.76
N ARG A 412 30.78 -9.26 16.08
CA ARG A 412 31.66 -8.09 16.05
C ARG A 412 32.78 -8.10 17.10
N ARG A 413 32.78 -9.03 18.06
CA ARG A 413 33.96 -9.23 18.93
C ARG A 413 35.16 -9.74 18.14
N PHE A 414 34.91 -10.43 17.03
CA PHE A 414 35.91 -10.99 16.12
C PHE A 414 35.54 -10.67 14.66
N PRO A 415 35.55 -9.39 14.26
CA PRO A 415 35.00 -8.94 12.98
C PRO A 415 35.76 -9.55 11.78
N TYR A 416 37.08 -9.76 11.91
CA TYR A 416 37.90 -10.41 10.87
C TYR A 416 37.47 -11.86 10.63
N LEU A 417 37.21 -12.63 11.70
CA LEU A 417 36.75 -14.02 11.58
C LEU A 417 35.32 -14.08 11.04
N ALA A 418 34.44 -13.18 11.48
CA ALA A 418 33.07 -13.10 10.97
C ALA A 418 33.06 -12.76 9.47
N ASN A 419 33.84 -11.77 9.04
CA ASN A 419 33.94 -11.39 7.64
C ASN A 419 34.59 -12.47 6.78
N LEU A 420 35.60 -13.17 7.31
CA LEU A 420 36.17 -14.35 6.66
C LEU A 420 35.06 -15.40 6.44
N ALA A 421 34.27 -15.71 7.48
CA ALA A 421 33.16 -16.65 7.38
C ALA A 421 32.09 -16.23 6.36
N PHE A 422 31.80 -14.93 6.25
CA PHE A 422 30.86 -14.41 5.25
C PHE A 422 31.40 -14.50 3.82
N SER A 423 32.73 -14.52 3.64
CA SER A 423 33.37 -14.61 2.32
C SER A 423 33.62 -16.06 1.88
N THR A 424 33.82 -16.99 2.81
CA THR A 424 34.19 -18.38 2.53
C THR A 424 32.99 -19.28 2.22
N GLY A 425 33.02 -20.00 1.09
CA GLY A 425 31.87 -20.77 0.59
C GLY A 425 31.35 -21.87 1.52
N TRP A 426 32.24 -22.69 2.09
CA TRP A 426 31.83 -23.76 3.03
C TRP A 426 31.34 -23.20 4.37
N MET A 427 31.89 -22.07 4.83
CA MET A 427 31.41 -21.37 6.03
C MET A 427 30.02 -20.76 5.80
N ARG A 428 29.76 -20.20 4.61
CA ARG A 428 28.41 -19.78 4.21
C ARG A 428 27.42 -20.95 4.15
N TRP A 429 27.86 -22.13 3.73
CA TRP A 429 27.03 -23.34 3.81
C TRP A 429 26.71 -23.72 5.27
N LEU A 430 27.66 -23.62 6.19
CA LEU A 430 27.39 -23.79 7.62
C LEU A 430 26.41 -22.72 8.15
N ILE A 431 26.58 -21.46 7.77
CA ILE A 431 25.65 -20.37 8.11
C ILE A 431 24.25 -20.66 7.57
N GLU A 432 24.12 -21.24 6.37
CA GLU A 432 22.82 -21.67 5.83
C GLU A 432 22.19 -22.76 6.70
N LYS A 433 22.96 -23.77 7.12
CA LYS A 433 22.44 -24.85 7.97
C LYS A 433 22.14 -24.40 9.40
N SER A 434 22.88 -23.44 9.93
CA SER A 434 22.66 -22.92 11.28
C SER A 434 21.61 -21.81 11.32
N PHE A 435 21.70 -20.80 10.47
CA PHE A 435 20.88 -19.58 10.54
C PHE A 435 19.83 -19.48 9.43
N GLY A 436 19.77 -20.44 8.50
CA GLY A 436 18.80 -20.44 7.41
C GLY A 436 19.07 -19.38 6.34
N ILE A 437 20.18 -18.64 6.42
CA ILE A 437 20.58 -17.63 5.44
C ILE A 437 21.19 -18.33 4.24
N SER A 438 20.64 -18.11 3.05
CA SER A 438 21.12 -18.77 1.84
C SER A 438 22.62 -18.56 1.63
N LYS A 439 23.35 -19.65 1.41
CA LYS A 439 24.78 -19.62 1.10
C LYS A 439 25.06 -18.79 -0.15
N ASP A 440 24.11 -18.70 -1.07
CA ASP A 440 24.28 -17.97 -2.33
C ASP A 440 24.12 -16.46 -2.15
N ARG A 441 23.69 -15.99 -0.97
CA ARG A 441 23.63 -14.56 -0.63
C ARG A 441 25.00 -14.07 -0.17
N LYS A 442 25.35 -12.88 -0.66
CA LYS A 442 26.46 -12.11 -0.07
C LYS A 442 25.96 -11.46 1.20
N ILE A 443 26.50 -11.89 2.34
CA ILE A 443 26.27 -11.24 3.63
C ILE A 443 27.15 -9.99 3.68
N PRO A 444 26.62 -8.81 4.02
CA PRO A 444 27.42 -7.61 4.16
C PRO A 444 28.51 -7.78 5.23
N ASN A 445 29.67 -7.18 5.00
CA ASN A 445 30.76 -7.22 5.98
C ASN A 445 30.37 -6.44 7.24
N LEU A 446 30.81 -6.95 8.40
CA LEU A 446 30.73 -6.26 9.67
C LEU A 446 31.88 -5.27 9.82
N GLU A 447 31.54 -4.08 10.29
CA GLU A 447 32.48 -3.06 10.71
C GLU A 447 33.22 -3.48 11.99
N THR A 448 34.50 -3.12 12.09
CA THR A 448 35.32 -3.45 13.28
C THR A 448 34.81 -2.79 14.55
N ARG A 449 34.26 -1.57 14.42
CA ARG A 449 33.55 -0.84 15.47
C ARG A 449 32.24 -0.33 14.91
N SER A 450 31.17 -0.41 15.69
CA SER A 450 29.89 0.16 15.27
C SER A 450 29.98 1.69 15.20
N PHE A 451 29.09 2.33 14.44
CA PHE A 451 29.06 3.79 14.34
C PHE A 451 28.91 4.46 15.71
N LEU A 452 27.97 3.97 16.54
CA LEU A 452 27.75 4.53 17.89
C LEU A 452 28.99 4.40 18.79
N GLU A 453 29.78 3.34 18.65
CA GLU A 453 31.03 3.20 19.41
C GLU A 453 32.16 4.07 18.87
N LYS A 454 32.25 4.22 17.54
CA LYS A 454 33.17 5.17 16.92
C LYS A 454 32.87 6.58 17.45
N LEU A 455 31.58 6.90 17.58
CA LEU A 455 31.09 8.15 18.13
C LEU A 455 31.38 8.31 19.62
N GLN A 456 31.11 7.29 20.44
CA GLN A 456 31.43 7.32 21.87
C GLN A 456 32.92 7.53 22.13
N LYS A 457 33.79 6.90 21.32
CA LYS A 457 35.25 7.01 21.46
C LYS A 457 35.81 8.30 20.88
N ASN A 458 35.12 8.90 19.93
CA ASN A 458 35.51 10.16 19.33
C ASN A 458 34.29 11.10 19.23
N PRO A 459 33.88 11.72 20.36
CA PRO A 459 32.79 12.68 20.36
C PRO A 459 33.05 13.88 19.42
N ALA A 460 34.31 14.14 19.05
CA ALA A 460 34.65 15.17 18.08
C ALA A 460 34.08 14.92 16.67
N LEU A 461 33.67 13.69 16.36
CA LEU A 461 32.88 13.40 15.15
C LEU A 461 31.55 14.16 15.11
N LEU A 462 30.99 14.52 16.27
CA LEU A 462 29.86 15.45 16.39
C LEU A 462 30.33 16.88 16.70
N ALA A 463 31.43 17.04 17.43
CA ALA A 463 31.94 18.34 17.87
C ALA A 463 32.69 19.14 16.80
N SER A 464 32.96 18.59 15.62
CA SER A 464 33.53 19.33 14.47
C SER A 464 32.58 20.37 13.86
N ASN A 465 31.52 20.77 14.58
CA ASN A 465 30.76 21.97 14.29
C ASN A 465 31.01 23.01 15.39
N PRO A 466 32.03 23.88 15.23
CA PRO A 466 32.22 25.03 16.10
C PRO A 466 31.19 26.10 15.73
N PHE A 467 29.97 26.03 16.26
CA PHE A 467 29.04 27.15 16.20
C PHE A 467 28.42 27.45 17.56
N GLU A 468 28.69 28.68 17.99
CA GLU A 468 28.26 29.33 19.22
C GLU A 468 26.79 29.76 19.21
N ARG A 469 26.01 29.47 18.14
CA ARG A 469 24.58 29.75 18.10
C ARG A 469 23.77 28.61 17.44
N PRO A 470 22.85 27.95 18.16
CA PRO A 470 21.95 26.96 17.58
C PRO A 470 20.97 27.62 16.59
N LEU A 471 20.47 26.88 15.59
CA LEU A 471 19.40 27.35 14.66
C LEU A 471 18.17 27.92 15.40
N SER A 472 17.95 27.57 16.67
CA SER A 472 16.91 28.18 17.51
C SER A 472 17.10 29.68 17.79
N GLU A 473 18.30 30.22 17.57
CA GLU A 473 18.60 31.67 17.65
C GLU A 473 18.65 32.33 16.27
N HIS A 474 18.31 31.61 15.20
CA HIS A 474 18.01 32.17 13.89
C HIS A 474 16.48 32.26 13.74
N PRO A 475 15.82 33.34 14.20
CA PRO A 475 14.37 33.52 14.19
C PRO A 475 13.77 33.72 12.79
N ILE A 476 14.53 33.45 11.73
CA ILE A 476 14.15 33.76 10.36
C ILE A 476 14.16 32.42 9.61
N PHE A 477 13.01 31.99 9.08
CA PHE A 477 12.81 30.95 8.04
C PHE A 477 12.43 29.50 8.42
N LEU A 478 12.03 29.17 9.66
CA LEU A 478 11.22 27.95 9.84
C LEU A 478 9.75 28.32 9.68
N ASP A 479 9.27 28.22 8.44
CA ASP A 479 7.83 28.22 8.20
C ASP A 479 7.26 26.90 8.76
N ASN A 480 6.41 27.03 9.77
CA ASN A 480 5.69 25.90 10.38
C ASN A 480 4.83 25.14 9.34
N SER A 481 4.59 25.71 8.15
CA SER A 481 3.92 25.02 7.03
C SER A 481 4.58 23.70 6.63
N THR A 482 5.90 23.57 6.82
CA THR A 482 6.63 22.35 6.50
C THR A 482 6.56 21.29 7.61
N GLY A 483 6.18 21.66 8.83
CA GLY A 483 6.00 20.75 9.96
C GLY A 483 7.29 20.13 10.52
N ILE A 484 8.45 20.79 10.36
CA ILE A 484 9.70 20.43 11.04
C ILE A 484 10.09 21.50 12.06
N GLN A 485 10.79 21.10 13.11
CA GLN A 485 11.27 21.94 14.22
C GLN A 485 12.67 22.52 13.97
N GLY A 486 13.41 22.00 12.98
CA GLY A 486 14.72 22.50 12.59
C GLY A 486 15.89 22.01 13.44
N LYS A 487 15.64 21.19 14.46
CA LYS A 487 16.65 20.39 15.18
C LYS A 487 16.36 18.91 14.95
N ALA A 488 17.39 18.08 14.87
CA ALA A 488 17.22 16.67 14.57
C ALA A 488 17.91 15.75 15.58
N VAL A 489 17.26 14.65 15.93
CA VAL A 489 17.84 13.52 16.65
C VAL A 489 17.92 12.34 15.68
N TYR A 490 19.12 11.82 15.44
CA TYR A 490 19.32 10.74 14.47
C TYR A 490 19.24 9.37 15.13
N PHE A 491 18.25 8.59 14.72
CA PHE A 491 18.15 7.18 15.04
C PHE A 491 18.99 6.35 14.05
N VAL A 492 20.11 5.80 14.52
CA VAL A 492 21.01 4.97 13.68
C VAL A 492 20.48 3.54 13.59
N ASP A 493 20.00 3.13 12.42
CA ASP A 493 19.49 1.78 12.21
C ASP A 493 20.60 0.70 12.28
N THR A 494 20.21 -0.57 12.39
CA THR A 494 21.15 -1.70 12.53
C THR A 494 22.12 -1.80 11.36
N TYR A 495 21.70 -1.51 10.13
CA TYR A 495 22.55 -1.58 8.96
C TYR A 495 23.60 -0.46 8.97
N ALA A 496 23.15 0.79 9.14
CA ALA A 496 24.04 1.95 9.24
C ALA A 496 24.97 1.88 10.46
N ASN A 497 24.57 1.21 11.54
CA ASN A 497 25.40 1.08 12.73
C ASN A 497 26.51 0.01 12.60
N TYR A 498 26.22 -1.15 12.01
CA TYR A 498 27.11 -2.32 12.07
C TYR A 498 27.70 -2.78 10.73
N PHE A 499 27.05 -2.47 9.61
CA PHE A 499 27.43 -3.01 8.29
C PHE A 499 27.97 -1.94 7.35
N ASP A 500 27.36 -0.75 7.33
CA ASP A 500 27.87 0.40 6.58
C ASP A 500 27.78 1.70 7.38
N SER A 501 28.82 1.94 8.19
CA SER A 501 28.92 3.15 9.01
C SER A 501 29.11 4.44 8.21
N SER A 502 29.38 4.34 6.90
CA SER A 502 29.51 5.51 6.05
C SER A 502 28.15 6.16 5.73
N VAL A 503 27.04 5.42 5.82
CA VAL A 503 25.68 6.00 5.73
C VAL A 503 25.44 6.93 6.93
N ALA A 504 25.65 6.43 8.15
CA ALA A 504 25.49 7.21 9.37
C ALA A 504 26.44 8.42 9.42
N ARG A 505 27.69 8.25 8.95
CA ARG A 505 28.64 9.35 8.81
C ARG A 505 28.14 10.42 7.84
N ALA A 506 27.63 10.01 6.67
CA ALA A 506 27.10 10.93 5.68
C ALA A 506 25.90 11.73 6.23
N VAL A 507 25.02 11.13 7.03
CA VAL A 507 23.94 11.85 7.73
C VAL A 507 24.53 12.95 8.63
N VAL A 508 25.49 12.61 9.49
CA VAL A 508 26.12 13.60 10.38
C VAL A 508 26.80 14.72 9.60
N GLN A 509 27.61 14.39 8.59
CA GLN A 509 28.33 15.36 7.77
C GLN A 509 27.38 16.29 7.01
N VAL A 510 26.32 15.76 6.41
CA VAL A 510 25.33 16.55 5.66
C VAL A 510 24.59 17.52 6.59
N PHE A 511 24.17 17.06 7.77
CA PHE A 511 23.47 17.91 8.74
C PHE A 511 24.39 19.01 9.28
N GLN A 512 25.63 18.68 9.63
CA GLN A 512 26.64 19.66 10.05
C GLN A 512 26.92 20.68 8.93
N HIS A 513 27.09 20.23 7.69
CA HIS A 513 27.35 21.11 6.54
C HIS A 513 26.21 22.12 6.29
N ASN A 514 24.97 21.69 6.54
CA ASN A 514 23.77 22.52 6.43
C ASN A 514 23.41 23.26 7.74
N HIS A 515 24.30 23.23 8.74
CA HIS A 515 24.13 23.88 10.04
C HIS A 515 22.88 23.44 10.82
N VAL A 516 22.39 22.22 10.59
CA VAL A 516 21.27 21.65 11.34
C VAL A 516 21.77 21.05 12.65
N PRO A 517 21.29 21.49 13.83
CA PRO A 517 21.62 20.86 15.11
C PRO A 517 21.24 19.38 15.08
N LEU A 518 22.23 18.52 15.29
CA LEU A 518 22.07 17.07 15.24
C LEU A 518 22.58 16.43 16.53
N VAL A 519 21.73 15.63 17.17
CA VAL A 519 22.13 14.76 18.29
C VAL A 519 22.01 13.30 17.87
N VAL A 520 22.95 12.46 18.33
CA VAL A 520 22.92 11.02 18.12
C VAL A 520 22.93 10.32 19.49
N PRO A 521 21.80 9.81 19.97
CA PRO A 521 21.73 9.13 21.26
C PRO A 521 22.53 7.82 21.24
N LEU A 522 23.44 7.61 22.21
CA LEU A 522 24.33 6.44 22.22
C LEU A 522 23.64 5.14 22.68
N HIS A 523 22.52 5.24 23.41
CA HIS A 523 21.90 4.12 24.12
C HIS A 523 20.65 3.54 23.42
N GLN A 524 20.44 3.91 22.16
CA GLN A 524 19.41 3.33 21.29
C GLN A 524 19.66 1.84 21.00
N VAL A 525 18.59 1.11 20.71
CA VAL A 525 18.61 -0.30 20.30
C VAL A 525 18.02 -0.45 18.90
N GLY A 526 18.13 -1.64 18.30
CA GLY A 526 17.48 -1.90 17.01
C GLY A 526 15.98 -1.56 17.06
N CYS A 527 15.40 -1.10 15.96
CA CYS A 527 14.01 -0.61 15.98
C CYS A 527 12.98 -1.71 16.27
N GLY A 528 13.33 -2.98 16.07
CA GLY A 528 12.44 -4.12 16.34
C GLY A 528 11.56 -4.55 15.17
N ILE A 529 11.71 -3.94 14.00
CA ILE A 529 10.86 -4.26 12.83
C ILE A 529 10.94 -5.74 12.40
N THR A 530 12.12 -6.38 12.50
CA THR A 530 12.27 -7.80 12.18
C THR A 530 11.41 -8.67 13.09
N ALA A 531 11.34 -8.32 14.37
CA ALA A 531 10.53 -9.04 15.35
C ALA A 531 9.03 -8.81 15.12
N VAL A 532 8.62 -7.60 14.70
CA VAL A 532 7.25 -7.32 14.26
C VAL A 532 6.86 -8.18 13.05
N MET A 533 7.73 -8.26 12.03
CA MET A 533 7.45 -9.02 10.81
C MET A 533 7.31 -10.54 11.03
N LEU A 534 7.94 -11.05 12.10
CA LEU A 534 7.89 -12.45 12.51
C LEU A 534 6.85 -12.72 13.61
N GLY A 535 6.12 -11.70 14.09
CA GLY A 535 5.09 -11.88 15.12
C GLY A 535 5.61 -12.01 16.55
N ARG A 536 6.87 -11.65 16.85
CA ARG A 536 7.44 -11.76 18.22
C ARG A 536 7.23 -10.48 19.03
N SER A 537 5.98 -10.21 19.42
CA SER A 537 5.59 -8.93 20.02
C SER A 537 6.19 -8.61 21.38
N ASP A 538 6.44 -9.60 22.25
CA ASP A 538 7.05 -9.35 23.57
C ASP A 538 8.47 -8.77 23.45
N TYR A 539 9.25 -9.30 22.51
CA TYR A 539 10.60 -8.81 22.22
C TYR A 539 10.57 -7.42 21.58
N VAL A 540 9.60 -7.19 20.68
CA VAL A 540 9.37 -5.88 20.06
C VAL A 540 9.08 -4.84 21.13
N LYS A 541 8.16 -5.12 22.06
CA LYS A 541 7.71 -4.17 23.07
C LYS A 541 8.88 -3.57 23.84
N THR A 542 9.83 -4.41 24.24
CA THR A 542 11.04 -3.98 24.96
C THR A 542 11.91 -3.01 24.13
N GLN A 543 12.11 -3.30 22.85
CA GLN A 543 12.93 -2.46 21.97
C GLN A 543 12.23 -1.15 21.60
N VAL A 544 10.93 -1.24 21.28
CA VAL A 544 10.11 -0.10 20.88
C VAL A 544 9.94 0.85 22.05
N TYR A 545 9.58 0.37 23.24
CA TYR A 545 9.38 1.23 24.42
C TYR A 545 10.67 1.94 24.82
N ARG A 546 11.80 1.23 24.80
CA ARG A 546 13.11 1.83 25.10
C ARG A 546 13.48 2.94 24.11
N ASN A 547 13.30 2.69 22.80
CA ASN A 547 13.59 3.70 21.79
C ASN A 547 12.59 4.84 21.83
N ALA A 548 11.30 4.56 22.07
CA ALA A 548 10.26 5.58 22.16
C ALA A 548 10.50 6.52 23.34
N ALA A 549 10.76 6.01 24.54
CA ALA A 549 11.09 6.82 25.71
C ALA A 549 12.33 7.70 25.44
N LEU A 550 13.42 7.09 24.93
CA LEU A 550 14.65 7.80 24.60
C LEU A 550 14.43 8.93 23.59
N LEU A 551 13.69 8.67 22.52
CA LEU A 551 13.47 9.63 21.43
C LEU A 551 12.41 10.69 21.79
N ALA A 552 11.37 10.31 22.54
CA ALA A 552 10.32 11.22 23.00
C ALA A 552 10.90 12.35 23.86
N ASP A 553 11.91 12.06 24.69
CA ASP A 553 12.60 13.09 25.46
C ASP A 553 13.28 14.15 24.58
N TYR A 554 13.82 13.78 23.42
CA TYR A 554 14.35 14.73 22.45
C TYR A 554 13.22 15.47 21.73
N VAL A 555 12.13 14.78 21.37
CA VAL A 555 10.97 15.42 20.73
C VAL A 555 10.37 16.50 21.62
N ARG A 556 10.25 16.26 22.93
CA ARG A 556 9.81 17.25 23.93
C ARG A 556 10.73 18.49 23.99
N GLN A 557 12.01 18.32 23.65
CA GLN A 557 13.00 19.41 23.59
C GLN A 557 13.03 20.14 22.24
N GLY A 558 12.12 19.80 21.32
CA GLY A 558 12.05 20.42 20.00
C GLY A 558 13.00 19.82 18.96
N TYR A 559 13.31 18.52 19.06
CA TYR A 559 14.01 17.77 18.02
C TYR A 559 13.07 16.85 17.24
N ASP A 560 13.22 16.84 15.91
CA ASP A 560 12.60 15.83 15.06
C ASP A 560 13.46 14.56 14.97
N VAL A 561 12.83 13.40 15.00
CA VAL A 561 13.51 12.12 14.79
C VAL A 561 13.80 11.92 13.31
N VAL A 562 15.06 11.74 12.96
CA VAL A 562 15.51 11.44 11.60
C VAL A 562 16.00 9.99 11.51
N VAL A 563 15.64 9.30 10.43
CA VAL A 563 15.98 7.88 10.22
C VAL A 563 16.50 7.67 8.79
N SER A 564 17.62 6.96 8.63
CA SER A 564 18.20 6.64 7.31
C SER A 564 17.51 5.46 6.61
N GLU A 565 17.05 4.46 7.36
CA GLU A 565 16.40 3.29 6.78
C GLU A 565 14.87 3.46 6.71
N PRO A 566 14.26 3.44 5.50
CA PRO A 566 12.81 3.59 5.36
C PRO A 566 12.00 2.53 6.12
N ALA A 567 12.55 1.34 6.33
CA ALA A 567 11.88 0.31 7.12
C ALA A 567 11.68 0.73 8.58
N ALA A 568 12.64 1.43 9.18
CA ALA A 568 12.53 1.94 10.54
C ALA A 568 11.64 3.19 10.59
N ALA A 569 11.74 4.10 9.61
CA ALA A 569 10.85 5.26 9.51
C ALA A 569 9.36 4.85 9.43
N LEU A 570 9.02 3.87 8.57
CA LEU A 570 7.66 3.34 8.47
C LEU A 570 7.21 2.66 9.77
N ALA A 571 8.13 1.98 10.46
CA ALA A 571 7.81 1.32 11.71
C ALA A 571 7.44 2.33 12.81
N PHE A 572 8.25 3.37 12.98
CA PHE A 572 7.97 4.45 13.95
C PHE A 572 6.71 5.23 13.62
N ARG A 573 6.48 5.59 12.36
CA ARG A 573 5.33 6.42 11.97
C ARG A 573 4.00 5.68 11.89
N TRP A 574 4.02 4.36 11.67
CA TRP A 574 2.81 3.60 11.35
C TRP A 574 2.67 2.31 12.14
N GLU A 575 3.65 1.42 12.05
CA GLU A 575 3.48 0.05 12.58
C GLU A 575 3.44 0.04 14.12
N PHE A 576 4.31 0.79 14.79
CA PHE A 576 4.35 0.89 16.25
C PHE A 576 3.13 1.61 16.84
N PRO A 577 2.73 2.82 16.40
CA PRO A 577 1.56 3.49 16.97
C PRO A 577 0.26 2.72 16.74
N GLN A 578 0.16 1.91 15.68
CA GLN A 578 -0.98 1.00 15.48
C GLN A 578 -0.98 -0.23 16.40
N THR A 579 0.20 -0.65 16.88
CA THR A 579 0.35 -1.83 17.76
C THR A 579 0.26 -1.45 19.23
N TYR A 580 0.71 -0.24 19.57
CA TYR A 580 0.78 0.30 20.92
C TYR A 580 0.07 1.66 20.99
N PRO A 581 -1.25 1.71 20.70
CA PRO A 581 -2.01 2.96 20.69
C PRO A 581 -2.02 3.67 22.06
N GLU A 582 -1.89 2.91 23.14
CA GLU A 582 -1.91 3.38 24.53
C GLU A 582 -0.65 4.14 24.95
N ASN A 583 0.46 3.97 24.22
CA ASN A 583 1.75 4.54 24.61
C ASN A 583 1.96 5.93 23.99
N GLU A 584 1.86 6.97 24.81
CA GLU A 584 1.99 8.37 24.36
C GLU A 584 3.35 8.70 23.75
N ASP A 585 4.45 8.13 24.26
CA ASP A 585 5.79 8.35 23.71
C ASP A 585 5.89 7.82 22.26
N ILE A 586 5.30 6.65 21.99
CA ILE A 586 5.24 6.09 20.64
C ILE A 586 4.43 7.01 19.72
N GLN A 587 3.28 7.52 20.18
CA GLN A 587 2.48 8.47 19.39
C GLN A 587 3.22 9.78 19.14
N LEU A 588 3.95 10.29 20.14
CA LEU A 588 4.73 11.51 20.03
C LEU A 588 5.87 11.36 19.02
N VAL A 589 6.66 10.29 19.13
CA VAL A 589 7.73 9.98 18.18
C VAL A 589 7.17 9.77 16.77
N ALA A 590 6.01 9.11 16.62
CA ALA A 590 5.40 8.89 15.31
C ALA A 590 5.08 10.19 14.55
N ARG A 591 4.65 11.25 15.28
CA ARG A 591 4.34 12.56 14.69
C ARG A 591 5.58 13.35 14.27
N HIS A 592 6.72 13.10 14.91
CA HIS A 592 7.98 13.82 14.71
C HIS A 592 9.07 12.96 14.04
N CYS A 593 8.71 11.83 13.43
CA CYS A 593 9.65 10.95 12.77
C CYS A 593 9.64 11.18 11.26
N PHE A 594 10.82 11.35 10.67
CA PHE A 594 11.03 11.61 9.25
C PHE A 594 12.09 10.67 8.70
N GLU A 595 11.89 10.21 7.47
CA GLU A 595 12.99 9.62 6.70
C GLU A 595 13.98 10.74 6.33
N VAL A 596 15.28 10.44 6.31
CA VAL A 596 16.31 11.49 6.19
C VAL A 596 16.15 12.34 4.93
N SER A 597 15.78 11.72 3.81
CA SER A 597 15.61 12.42 2.53
C SER A 597 14.34 13.27 2.54
N GLU A 598 13.25 12.81 3.19
CA GLU A 598 12.06 13.63 3.49
C GLU A 598 12.42 14.88 4.31
N TYR A 599 13.20 14.71 5.38
CA TYR A 599 13.62 15.84 6.23
C TYR A 599 14.46 16.85 5.44
N LEU A 600 15.43 16.39 4.65
CA LEU A 600 16.24 17.25 3.80
C LEU A 600 15.40 17.97 2.73
N TYR A 601 14.36 17.33 2.19
CA TYR A 601 13.46 17.96 1.24
C TYR A 601 12.69 19.10 1.92
N LYS A 602 12.24 18.92 3.15
CA LYS A 602 11.60 19.97 3.94
C LYS A 602 12.56 21.12 4.26
N LEU A 603 13.82 20.83 4.58
CA LEU A 603 14.85 21.87 4.70
C LEU A 603 15.04 22.64 3.38
N HIS A 604 15.01 21.96 2.24
CA HIS A 604 15.11 22.59 0.94
C HIS A 604 13.93 23.53 0.66
N VAL A 605 12.69 23.10 0.97
CA VAL A 605 11.49 23.95 0.83
C VAL A 605 11.59 25.21 1.70
N ASN A 606 12.16 25.09 2.91
CA ASN A 606 12.46 26.23 3.78
C ASN A 606 13.71 27.03 3.37
N GLN A 607 14.36 26.70 2.25
CA GLN A 607 15.60 27.34 1.78
C GLN A 607 16.80 27.19 2.75
N LEU A 608 16.75 26.20 3.64
CA LEU A 608 17.79 25.88 4.62
C LEU A 608 18.77 24.81 4.12
N LEU A 609 18.43 24.09 3.05
CA LEU A 609 19.33 23.12 2.42
C LEU A 609 20.23 23.82 1.39
N LYS A 610 21.54 23.81 1.63
CA LYS A 610 22.55 24.25 0.66
C LYS A 610 22.56 23.26 -0.51
N MET A 611 22.46 23.74 -1.74
CA MET A 611 22.52 22.85 -2.90
C MET A 611 23.96 22.71 -3.43
N PRO A 612 24.51 21.49 -3.54
CA PRO A 612 25.84 21.28 -4.10
C PRO A 612 25.84 21.32 -5.63
N LYS A 613 27.05 21.32 -6.20
CA LYS A 613 27.29 21.10 -7.63
C LYS A 613 28.36 20.04 -7.81
N LEU A 614 28.11 19.08 -8.69
CA LEU A 614 29.11 18.06 -9.02
C LEU A 614 30.21 18.63 -9.92
N ARG A 615 31.43 18.15 -9.70
CA ARG A 615 32.60 18.46 -10.54
C ARG A 615 32.60 17.71 -11.88
N ARG A 616 31.89 16.58 -11.95
CA ARG A 616 31.81 15.69 -13.11
C ARG A 616 30.39 15.17 -13.26
N GLU A 617 30.01 14.90 -14.49
CA GLU A 617 28.72 14.27 -14.78
C GLU A 617 28.65 12.87 -14.16
N LEU A 618 27.55 12.60 -13.46
CA LEU A 618 27.29 11.33 -12.81
C LEU A 618 25.87 10.85 -13.13
N ARG A 619 25.77 9.65 -13.69
CA ARG A 619 24.50 9.00 -14.03
C ARG A 619 24.14 7.95 -12.99
N VAL A 620 23.10 8.22 -12.22
CA VAL A 620 22.69 7.43 -11.06
C VAL A 620 21.39 6.69 -11.35
N GLY A 621 21.43 5.37 -11.31
CA GLY A 621 20.23 4.52 -11.36
C GLY A 621 19.56 4.47 -10.00
N TYR A 622 18.41 5.13 -9.84
CA TYR A 622 17.69 5.18 -8.57
C TYR A 622 16.51 4.19 -8.51
N HIS A 623 16.43 3.46 -7.40
CA HIS A 623 15.32 2.55 -7.09
C HIS A 623 14.59 2.99 -5.82
N THR A 624 13.29 3.31 -5.98
CA THR A 624 12.40 3.68 -4.87
C THR A 624 12.02 2.46 -4.02
N PRO A 625 12.39 2.42 -2.72
CA PRO A 625 11.98 1.37 -1.81
C PRO A 625 10.46 1.33 -1.59
N CYS A 626 9.91 0.12 -1.49
CA CYS A 626 8.49 -0.08 -1.20
C CYS A 626 8.04 0.58 0.12
N ARG A 627 8.86 0.49 1.18
CA ARG A 627 8.56 1.08 2.48
C ARG A 627 8.71 2.60 2.50
N LEU A 628 9.60 3.18 1.70
CA LEU A 628 9.63 4.64 1.47
C LEU A 628 8.34 5.10 0.80
N ARG A 629 7.90 4.40 -0.25
CA ARG A 629 6.62 4.71 -0.91
C ARG A 629 5.43 4.58 0.06
N ALA A 630 5.47 3.60 0.95
CA ALA A 630 4.41 3.38 1.94
C ALA A 630 4.33 4.48 3.01
N LEU A 631 5.35 5.31 3.17
CA LEU A 631 5.26 6.54 3.97
C LEU A 631 4.36 7.61 3.33
N GLN A 632 4.08 7.50 2.03
CA GLN A 632 3.26 8.46 1.26
C GLN A 632 3.82 9.89 1.27
N VAL A 633 5.15 10.02 1.35
CA VAL A 633 5.88 11.31 1.37
C VAL A 633 6.43 11.69 -0.01
N GLY A 634 5.91 11.07 -1.07
CA GLY A 634 6.48 11.16 -2.41
C GLY A 634 7.80 10.40 -2.55
N VAL A 635 8.73 10.96 -3.31
CA VAL A 635 10.07 10.39 -3.57
C VAL A 635 11.16 11.45 -3.31
N PRO A 636 11.33 11.87 -2.04
CA PRO A 636 12.07 13.08 -1.70
C PRO A 636 13.53 13.07 -2.18
N SER A 637 14.21 11.92 -2.11
CA SER A 637 15.56 11.76 -2.68
C SER A 637 15.64 12.12 -4.14
N THR A 638 14.63 11.76 -4.94
CA THR A 638 14.65 12.07 -6.38
C THR A 638 14.51 13.55 -6.64
N TYR A 639 13.71 14.25 -5.83
CA TYR A 639 13.56 15.70 -5.94
C TYR A 639 14.88 16.40 -5.61
N ILE A 640 15.52 16.04 -4.49
CA ILE A 640 16.80 16.66 -4.08
C ILE A 640 17.91 16.33 -5.08
N LEU A 641 18.08 15.05 -5.45
CA LEU A 641 19.20 14.66 -6.30
C LEU A 641 19.12 15.25 -7.71
N ARG A 642 17.90 15.42 -8.27
CA ARG A 642 17.70 16.05 -9.59
C ARG A 642 18.07 17.53 -9.61
N LEU A 643 18.08 18.19 -8.46
CA LEU A 643 18.47 19.59 -8.36
C LEU A 643 20.00 19.78 -8.34
N ILE A 644 20.78 18.71 -8.23
CA ILE A 644 22.25 18.79 -8.19
C ILE A 644 22.78 18.89 -9.63
N PRO A 645 23.38 20.04 -10.04
CA PRO A 645 23.90 20.17 -11.39
C PRO A 645 25.03 19.16 -11.65
N GLY A 646 24.98 18.51 -12.81
CA GLY A 646 25.88 17.42 -13.19
C GLY A 646 25.44 16.03 -12.73
N LEU A 647 24.30 15.89 -12.04
CA LEU A 647 23.74 14.59 -11.67
C LEU A 647 22.54 14.26 -12.56
N GLU A 648 22.63 13.19 -13.36
CA GLU A 648 21.50 12.62 -14.10
C GLU A 648 20.92 11.45 -13.31
N LEU A 649 19.65 11.55 -12.92
CA LEU A 649 18.96 10.51 -12.15
C LEU A 649 18.05 9.68 -13.05
N ILE A 650 18.41 8.41 -13.26
CA ILE A 650 17.65 7.44 -14.05
C ILE A 650 16.75 6.64 -13.10
N GLN A 651 15.44 6.91 -13.14
CA GLN A 651 14.47 6.21 -12.30
C GLN A 651 14.24 4.78 -12.78
N SER A 652 14.29 3.81 -11.86
CA SER A 652 13.92 2.43 -12.18
C SER A 652 12.43 2.31 -12.55
N PRO A 653 12.07 1.70 -13.70
CA PRO A 653 10.68 1.45 -14.05
C PRO A 653 10.08 0.27 -13.27
N HIS A 654 10.92 -0.52 -12.59
CA HIS A 654 10.53 -1.75 -11.93
C HIS A 654 9.99 -1.55 -10.52
N GLY A 655 9.16 -2.49 -10.08
CA GLY A 655 8.58 -2.55 -8.75
C GLY A 655 9.56 -3.08 -7.69
N CYS A 656 9.09 -4.01 -6.86
CA CYS A 656 9.85 -4.55 -5.72
C CYS A 656 11.22 -5.12 -6.10
N CYS A 657 12.23 -4.91 -5.26
CA CYS A 657 13.54 -5.56 -5.39
C CYS A 657 13.47 -7.08 -5.10
N GLY A 658 12.45 -7.56 -4.40
CA GLY A 658 12.28 -8.98 -4.04
C GLY A 658 12.92 -9.38 -2.71
N MET A 659 13.52 -8.46 -1.95
CA MET A 659 14.15 -8.81 -0.66
C MET A 659 13.17 -8.88 0.50
N GLY A 660 12.27 -7.91 0.67
CA GLY A 660 11.32 -7.93 1.79
C GLY A 660 12.00 -8.01 3.16
N GLY A 661 13.09 -7.27 3.37
CA GLY A 661 13.95 -7.41 4.55
C GLY A 661 14.73 -8.73 4.53
N PHE A 662 14.59 -9.53 5.60
CA PHE A 662 15.24 -10.85 5.69
C PHE A 662 14.58 -11.92 4.83
N PHE A 663 13.35 -11.71 4.36
CA PHE A 663 12.64 -12.70 3.54
C PHE A 663 13.53 -13.25 2.43
N GLY A 664 14.14 -12.39 1.62
CA GLY A 664 14.98 -12.78 0.50
C GLY A 664 16.38 -13.26 0.86
N MET A 665 16.81 -13.07 2.12
CA MET A 665 18.07 -13.62 2.62
C MET A 665 17.95 -15.11 2.96
N LEU A 666 16.75 -15.59 3.29
CA LEU A 666 16.54 -16.97 3.72
C LEU A 666 16.62 -17.96 2.55
N ALA A 667 17.25 -19.11 2.81
CA ALA A 667 17.40 -20.20 1.85
C ALA A 667 16.06 -20.64 1.26
N LYS A 668 15.02 -20.78 2.10
CA LYS A 668 13.66 -21.16 1.69
C LYS A 668 13.02 -20.21 0.67
N ASN A 669 13.44 -18.94 0.66
CA ASN A 669 12.84 -17.89 -0.16
C ASN A 669 13.79 -17.34 -1.24
N TYR A 670 15.01 -17.86 -1.31
CA TYR A 670 16.06 -17.33 -2.19
C TYR A 670 15.62 -17.31 -3.67
N SER A 671 15.02 -18.41 -4.13
CA SER A 671 14.53 -18.54 -5.51
C SER A 671 13.43 -17.53 -5.84
N ALA A 672 12.42 -17.39 -4.96
CA ALA A 672 11.35 -16.42 -5.11
C ALA A 672 11.89 -14.97 -5.12
N SER A 673 12.79 -14.67 -4.19
CA SER A 673 13.42 -13.35 -4.09
C SER A 673 14.21 -12.96 -5.35
N LEU A 674 14.98 -13.91 -5.92
CA LEU A 674 15.68 -13.68 -7.17
C LEU A 674 14.72 -13.44 -8.33
N LYS A 675 13.66 -14.23 -8.45
CA LYS A 675 12.71 -14.11 -9.56
C LYS A 675 11.97 -12.78 -9.52
N ILE A 676 11.54 -12.33 -8.33
CA ILE A 676 10.93 -11.00 -8.13
C ILE A 676 11.93 -9.88 -8.48
N GLY A 677 13.19 -9.99 -8.04
CA GLY A 677 14.20 -8.94 -8.23
C GLY A 677 14.92 -8.93 -9.57
N ARG A 678 14.75 -9.97 -10.40
CA ARG A 678 15.48 -10.13 -11.67
C ARG A 678 15.34 -8.93 -12.62
N PRO A 679 14.16 -8.30 -12.80
CA PRO A 679 14.03 -7.12 -13.64
C PRO A 679 14.89 -5.95 -13.15
N LEU A 680 14.87 -5.67 -11.84
CA LEU A 680 15.69 -4.61 -11.23
C LEU A 680 17.20 -4.90 -11.39
N GLN A 681 17.61 -6.15 -11.18
CA GLN A 681 19.01 -6.55 -11.37
C GLN A 681 19.46 -6.43 -12.83
N ALA A 682 18.60 -6.79 -13.78
CA ALA A 682 18.88 -6.64 -15.21
C ALA A 682 19.00 -5.17 -15.60
N TRP A 683 18.06 -4.33 -15.17
CA TRP A 683 18.10 -2.89 -15.36
C TRP A 683 19.38 -2.25 -14.79
N MET A 684 19.82 -2.66 -13.60
CA MET A 684 21.07 -2.17 -13.02
C MET A 684 22.32 -2.47 -13.88
N ARG A 685 22.28 -3.42 -14.81
CA ARG A 685 23.39 -3.70 -15.73
C ARG A 685 23.45 -2.77 -16.93
N ASP A 686 22.42 -1.97 -17.18
CA ASP A 686 22.37 -1.00 -18.28
C ASP A 686 23.61 -0.10 -18.29
N PRO A 687 24.40 -0.04 -19.38
CA PRO A 687 25.64 0.72 -19.43
C PRO A 687 25.48 2.23 -19.16
N THR A 688 24.28 2.77 -19.30
CA THR A 688 23.97 4.18 -18.98
C THR A 688 24.03 4.49 -17.48
N ILE A 689 23.80 3.49 -16.63
CA ILE A 689 23.86 3.62 -15.17
C ILE A 689 25.30 3.40 -14.72
N GLN A 690 25.93 4.40 -14.10
CA GLN A 690 27.28 4.27 -13.56
C GLN A 690 27.25 3.72 -12.13
N ILE A 691 26.29 4.16 -11.32
CA ILE A 691 26.11 3.76 -9.93
C ILE A 691 24.63 3.64 -9.59
N GLY A 692 24.29 2.73 -8.68
CA GLY A 692 22.92 2.61 -8.16
C GLY A 692 22.67 3.48 -6.93
N ALA A 693 21.42 3.84 -6.69
CA ALA A 693 20.99 4.51 -5.48
C ALA A 693 19.69 3.95 -4.90
N THR A 694 19.64 3.77 -3.59
CA THR A 694 18.43 3.41 -2.83
C THR A 694 18.66 3.64 -1.34
N GLU A 695 17.64 4.10 -0.62
CA GLU A 695 17.67 4.36 0.83
C GLU A 695 17.65 3.05 1.62
N CYS A 696 17.07 2.00 1.05
CA CYS A 696 16.85 0.73 1.76
C CYS A 696 18.05 -0.21 1.63
N SER A 697 18.62 -0.59 2.76
CA SER A 697 19.73 -1.55 2.87
C SER A 697 19.42 -2.90 2.20
N ALA A 698 18.19 -3.41 2.35
CA ALA A 698 17.78 -4.66 1.71
C ALA A 698 17.74 -4.51 0.17
N CYS A 699 17.17 -3.42 -0.35
CA CYS A 699 17.19 -3.13 -1.79
C CYS A 699 18.63 -3.03 -2.32
N ARG A 700 19.52 -2.37 -1.57
CA ARG A 700 20.93 -2.23 -1.91
C ARG A 700 21.62 -3.59 -2.06
N ILE A 701 21.45 -4.49 -1.09
CA ILE A 701 22.01 -5.86 -1.14
C ILE A 701 21.57 -6.58 -2.42
N GLN A 702 20.30 -6.45 -2.80
CA GLN A 702 19.76 -7.09 -4.00
C GLN A 702 20.24 -6.47 -5.31
N MET A 703 20.32 -5.14 -5.37
CA MET A 703 20.78 -4.43 -6.57
C MET A 703 22.25 -4.75 -6.88
N MET A 704 23.06 -4.95 -5.83
CA MET A 704 24.45 -5.40 -5.95
C MET A 704 24.58 -6.92 -6.19
N HIS A 705 23.50 -7.69 -6.01
CA HIS A 705 23.56 -9.14 -6.14
C HIS A 705 23.80 -9.53 -7.60
N LYS A 706 24.91 -10.23 -7.86
CA LYS A 706 25.37 -10.58 -9.21
C LYS A 706 25.47 -9.36 -10.15
N ASN A 707 25.86 -8.22 -9.59
CA ASN A 707 26.18 -7.00 -10.32
C ASN A 707 27.55 -6.47 -9.89
N THR A 708 28.23 -5.75 -10.77
CA THR A 708 29.56 -5.16 -10.53
C THR A 708 29.47 -3.72 -10.05
N LYS A 709 28.35 -3.04 -10.33
CA LYS A 709 28.15 -1.63 -9.95
C LYS A 709 27.88 -1.49 -8.47
N SER A 710 28.47 -0.47 -7.86
CA SER A 710 28.16 -0.09 -6.49
C SER A 710 26.75 0.50 -6.41
N VAL A 711 26.17 0.42 -5.21
CA VAL A 711 24.89 1.03 -4.89
C VAL A 711 25.06 1.80 -3.60
N LEU A 712 24.70 3.08 -3.59
CA LEU A 712 24.83 3.99 -2.46
C LEU A 712 23.47 4.40 -1.91
N HIS A 713 23.46 4.85 -0.67
CA HIS A 713 22.34 5.61 -0.14
C HIS A 713 22.35 7.03 -0.75
N PRO A 714 21.19 7.62 -1.11
CA PRO A 714 21.09 9.01 -1.56
C PRO A 714 21.85 10.04 -0.70
N ILE A 715 21.85 9.89 0.64
CA ILE A 715 22.61 10.76 1.55
C ILE A 715 24.13 10.72 1.31
N GLN A 716 24.68 9.56 0.93
CA GLN A 716 26.10 9.43 0.60
C GLN A 716 26.44 10.15 -0.71
N ILE A 717 25.53 10.12 -1.68
CA ILE A 717 25.67 10.85 -2.94
C ILE A 717 25.63 12.35 -2.67
N LEU A 718 24.70 12.81 -1.82
CA LEU A 718 24.62 14.21 -1.42
C LEU A 718 25.89 14.66 -0.66
N ALA A 719 26.39 13.85 0.28
CA ALA A 719 27.64 14.12 0.98
C ALA A 719 28.84 14.25 0.01
N GLN A 720 28.96 13.33 -0.94
CA GLN A 720 30.00 13.40 -1.99
C GLN A 720 29.84 14.65 -2.86
N ALA A 721 28.61 15.07 -3.16
CA ALA A 721 28.35 16.29 -3.91
C ALA A 721 28.77 17.55 -3.14
N TYR A 722 28.68 17.55 -1.81
CA TYR A 722 29.27 18.60 -0.95
C TYR A 722 30.81 18.52 -0.85
N GLY A 723 31.43 17.43 -1.28
CA GLY A 723 32.87 17.19 -1.13
C GLY A 723 33.28 16.68 0.26
N LEU A 724 32.38 15.98 0.96
CA LEU A 724 32.56 15.48 2.34
C LEU A 724 33.03 14.03 2.43
#